data_AF-A0A119M6G8-F1
#
_entry.id   AF-A0A119M6G8-F1
#
_cell.length_a   1.000
_cell.length_b   1.000
_cell.length_c   1.000
_cell.angle_alpha   90.00
_cell.angle_beta   90.00
_cell.angle_gamma   90.00
#
_symmetry.space_group_name_H-M   'P 1'
#
loop_
_entity.id
_entity.type
_entity.pdbx_description
1 polymer ?
#
loop_
_entity_poly.entity_id
_entity_poly.type
_entity_poly.pdbx_seq_one_letter_code
_entity_poly.pdbx_strand_id
1 'polypeptide(L)'
;MNKPAIERPHYFSGEALLTADFICEQQYHMTIQSLNNRSLYTYGVARGLEVFWDSAAQADQVEVRTGMALDSLGRQIILLEPRVVRLANVEKGATYFLTISYDQVFADYTDQTGVAGYKRVVEEPRIEYVRNLREPGLNIVLAVIAISNLGAISRLTYRSGTAARRYVSATLGALELVTEGAGVHGNPVPPTGVNGAQAAGQRRYPSLRAKEETSGLQPYLEVEAARTQFTGLVTTRDNVGIGVAQPSANLQIEAVTFKGVGALSSTDTEVTFSQPVSPFFQPGDVLISDPPVTLMVNGVPTFGIAQRRTVVTADAFKQVVIVDQAFNPPLQGIPYTYIRSTLARFSASADTSLFSVGVDGTVGIGVQASVNAGLGAPGPNALSITPDRRVGIGLTDRDPAAALDVNGKIQADDLAIGGSIVAQGAIQAKSFEGNGSKLQGLPMLSYWTRETVGTPTSNLYYDDGNVGIRDSKPIASLSVGGGQAFIGKGVLNSLTDSVLDGYQTAFLDQVTIGDTITIGMLIAQTGVIERVVSDTELTLQEQLPIVVTNSAYEYLPPGSADKTKGKGMISTNGVQVIGSGTNFAKDVAAGGKIVIARFESANSMPQQSGIAAVTDPTQLTLKTPFAVDVTDSPYQYVVAGGKPQAGAGTISTNGVKVTGAGTAFTTFDVATTSLVVPPTTTLPQTMLVKSVDSQTRLTLILPDGAPVGANATFSAATSAYVVTPALLAFIAANSDNSIVPPDADVPPALVVTTNGDVAKSNTVAINVPLDKIQTKYALQVDGDVNFGGATLDVDHLVVKTIDATQRITVAGDGSAPNLLAVGEGSNPPLLAVTSTQVKVGPTSALYALDVNGAMHANGNVASAATVQGQMLAGGALQAAGTQIADDGSVKMIGARVPYTNVNLTNNGTFFSQNATTDGYVMATIGQPTWTADYCGSLAGETRAGNNLTSFAYATGLAYHYETGGGKKGSPTTIKIPVPGAFTMPVRKGETWTLTLSWNTAVGNAPGIEFYWIPLGPPPDALALAAEAPAAPPDGGMAALHAQLRSDLASGRIQASMQASAQRVIAQRMEDLTQVFGNATGMSGDEADRQSFVNELARIVCSPEAAPRTSTSPEFAANVERLVDTFARVTGRTFTPAERELLAAGVRALVEINDSDANRHDLNLIRNHINLFIDNVEQAMQMKIDNGQRRLLTRALVRLVGDGSVPEAGA
;
A
#
# COMPACT_ATOMS: atom_id res chain seq x y z
N MET A 1 -4.95 31.53 -81.68
CA MET A 1 -4.06 30.36 -81.84
C MET A 1 -4.85 29.27 -82.54
N ASN A 2 -4.56 28.96 -83.80
CA ASN A 2 -5.14 27.82 -84.51
C ASN A 2 -4.63 26.54 -83.86
N LYS A 3 -5.39 25.97 -82.92
CA LYS A 3 -5.18 24.57 -82.55
C LYS A 3 -5.75 23.72 -83.69
N PRO A 4 -5.02 22.71 -84.21
CA PRO A 4 -5.57 21.79 -85.18
C PRO A 4 -6.83 21.13 -84.58
N ALA A 5 -7.85 20.91 -85.43
CA ALA A 5 -9.06 20.23 -85.02
C ALA A 5 -8.72 18.77 -84.62
N ILE A 6 -9.50 18.20 -83.71
CA ILE A 6 -9.40 16.77 -83.39
C ILE A 6 -10.10 16.01 -84.52
N GLU A 7 -9.31 15.41 -85.40
CA GLU A 7 -9.77 14.69 -86.60
C GLU A 7 -9.53 13.19 -86.45
N ARG A 8 -10.38 12.36 -87.06
CA ARG A 8 -10.20 10.90 -87.17
C ARG A 8 -10.59 10.47 -88.59
N PRO A 9 -10.00 9.40 -89.15
CA PRO A 9 -10.42 8.90 -90.45
C PRO A 9 -11.90 8.51 -90.49
N HIS A 10 -12.52 8.73 -91.64
CA HIS A 10 -13.88 8.28 -91.93
C HIS A 10 -13.83 7.27 -93.07
N TYR A 11 -13.82 5.98 -92.71
CA TYR A 11 -13.76 4.89 -93.68
C TYR A 11 -15.03 4.79 -94.52
N PHE A 12 -14.88 4.65 -95.84
CA PHE A 12 -15.98 4.29 -96.74
C PHE A 12 -15.59 3.18 -97.71
N SER A 13 -16.60 2.46 -98.21
CA SER A 13 -16.39 1.31 -99.09
C SER A 13 -15.73 1.72 -100.41
N GLY A 14 -14.65 1.02 -100.76
CA GLY A 14 -13.87 1.25 -101.99
C GLY A 14 -12.69 2.20 -101.84
N GLU A 15 -12.48 2.78 -100.64
CA GLU A 15 -11.34 3.64 -100.36
C GLU A 15 -10.04 2.84 -100.14
N ALA A 16 -8.94 3.31 -100.73
CA ALA A 16 -7.59 2.81 -100.44
C ALA A 16 -6.93 3.75 -99.42
N LEU A 17 -6.58 3.23 -98.24
CA LEU A 17 -5.97 4.00 -97.16
C LEU A 17 -4.53 4.37 -97.48
N LEU A 18 -4.17 5.63 -97.27
CA LEU A 18 -2.82 6.15 -97.42
C LEU A 18 -2.12 6.28 -96.06
N THR A 19 -0.81 6.49 -96.10
CA THR A 19 0.01 6.73 -94.89
C THR A 19 -0.54 7.89 -94.05
N ALA A 20 -1.07 8.94 -94.68
CA ALA A 20 -1.66 10.08 -93.97
C ALA A 20 -2.89 9.70 -93.14
N ASP A 21 -3.71 8.75 -93.61
CA ASP A 21 -4.92 8.31 -92.90
C ASP A 21 -4.56 7.52 -91.64
N PHE A 22 -3.56 6.62 -91.73
CA PHE A 22 -3.06 5.89 -90.57
C PHE A 22 -2.32 6.79 -89.56
N ILE A 23 -1.65 7.85 -90.03
CA ILE A 23 -1.04 8.86 -89.14
C ILE A 23 -2.13 9.65 -88.42
N CYS A 24 -3.17 10.06 -89.15
CA CYS A 24 -4.33 10.76 -88.58
C CYS A 24 -5.00 9.90 -87.50
N GLU A 25 -5.22 8.60 -87.75
CA GLU A 25 -5.77 7.66 -86.77
C GLU A 25 -4.92 7.55 -85.50
N GLN A 26 -3.59 7.38 -85.64
CA GLN A 26 -2.67 7.28 -84.50
C GLN A 26 -2.65 8.58 -83.69
N GLN A 27 -2.56 9.72 -84.37
CA GLN A 27 -2.58 11.04 -83.73
C GLN A 27 -3.89 11.30 -82.98
N TYR A 28 -5.02 10.87 -83.52
CA TYR A 28 -6.31 10.95 -82.84
C TYR A 28 -6.28 10.23 -81.49
N HIS A 29 -5.87 8.96 -81.48
CA HIS A 29 -5.81 8.15 -80.26
C HIS A 29 -4.84 8.72 -79.22
N MET A 30 -3.62 9.09 -79.64
CA MET A 30 -2.63 9.70 -78.75
C MET A 30 -3.13 11.02 -78.15
N THR A 31 -3.75 11.87 -78.98
CA THR A 31 -4.26 13.18 -78.55
C THR A 31 -5.41 13.03 -77.56
N ILE A 32 -6.39 12.17 -77.85
CA ILE A 32 -7.52 11.92 -76.95
C ILE A 32 -7.04 11.33 -75.61
N GLN A 33 -6.10 10.39 -75.63
CA GLN A 33 -5.55 9.78 -74.42
C GLN A 33 -4.79 10.80 -73.56
N SER A 34 -3.94 11.64 -74.19
CA SER A 34 -3.24 12.74 -73.52
C SER A 34 -4.20 13.76 -72.90
N LEU A 35 -5.25 14.15 -73.64
CA LEU A 35 -6.26 15.08 -73.15
C LEU A 35 -7.03 14.50 -71.96
N ASN A 36 -7.42 13.23 -72.03
CA ASN A 36 -8.10 12.55 -70.94
C ASN A 36 -7.22 12.56 -69.68
N ASN A 37 -5.96 12.12 -69.82
CA ASN A 37 -5.01 12.08 -68.71
C ASN A 37 -4.79 13.46 -68.09
N ARG A 38 -4.60 14.51 -68.90
CA ARG A 38 -4.36 15.87 -68.40
C ARG A 38 -5.62 16.52 -67.81
N SER A 39 -6.81 16.08 -68.21
CA SER A 39 -8.06 16.66 -67.72
C SER A 39 -8.46 16.17 -66.33
N LEU A 40 -8.19 14.90 -66.03
CA LEU A 40 -8.58 14.26 -64.76
C LEU A 40 -7.43 14.17 -63.78
N TYR A 41 -6.20 14.02 -64.28
CA TYR A 41 -5.04 13.69 -63.48
C TYR A 41 -3.96 14.77 -63.51
N THR A 42 -3.25 14.91 -62.39
CA THR A 42 -1.98 15.64 -62.33
C THR A 42 -0.85 14.77 -62.89
N TYR A 43 0.23 15.40 -63.35
CA TYR A 43 1.45 14.67 -63.74
C TYR A 43 2.17 14.08 -62.52
N GLY A 44 2.97 13.03 -62.74
CA GLY A 44 3.73 12.33 -61.71
C GLY A 44 3.84 10.83 -61.96
N VAL A 45 4.28 10.08 -60.95
CA VAL A 45 4.33 8.62 -60.97
C VAL A 45 2.92 8.06 -60.75
N ALA A 46 2.42 7.27 -61.70
CA ALA A 46 1.13 6.61 -61.59
C ALA A 46 1.23 5.33 -60.74
N ARG A 47 2.29 4.54 -60.95
CA ARG A 47 2.57 3.30 -60.21
C ARG A 47 4.03 2.88 -60.40
N GLY A 48 4.66 2.29 -59.38
CA GLY A 48 6.01 1.73 -59.47
C GLY A 48 7.11 2.80 -59.54
N LEU A 49 8.15 2.56 -60.34
CA LEU A 49 9.30 3.46 -60.55
C LEU A 49 10.09 3.76 -59.25
N GLU A 50 10.09 2.82 -58.30
CA GLU A 50 10.89 2.94 -57.09
C GLU A 50 12.39 2.90 -57.39
N VAL A 51 13.15 3.75 -56.71
CA VAL A 51 14.60 3.83 -56.87
C VAL A 51 15.26 3.18 -55.66
N PHE A 52 16.06 2.15 -55.93
CA PHE A 52 16.83 1.43 -54.93
C PHE A 52 18.30 1.79 -55.07
N TRP A 53 18.95 2.00 -53.92
CA TRP A 53 20.39 2.17 -53.81
C TRP A 53 20.90 1.19 -52.77
N ASP A 54 21.72 0.24 -53.20
CA ASP A 54 22.45 -0.66 -52.31
C ASP A 54 23.84 -0.09 -52.02
N SER A 55 23.97 0.59 -50.89
CA SER A 55 25.21 1.22 -50.46
C SER A 55 26.34 0.24 -50.16
N ALA A 56 26.05 -1.05 -49.95
CA ALA A 56 27.03 -2.07 -49.62
C ALA A 56 27.61 -2.75 -50.87
N ALA A 57 26.79 -2.92 -51.91
CA ALA A 57 27.19 -3.61 -53.13
C ALA A 57 27.86 -2.68 -54.16
N GLN A 58 27.32 -1.47 -54.38
CA GLN A 58 27.79 -0.57 -55.45
C GLN A 58 27.56 0.92 -55.08
N ALA A 59 28.65 1.67 -54.93
CA ALA A 59 28.62 3.03 -54.36
C ALA A 59 28.20 4.14 -55.34
N ASP A 60 28.07 3.85 -56.64
CA ASP A 60 27.91 4.81 -57.74
C ASP A 60 26.75 4.48 -58.71
N GLN A 61 25.86 3.55 -58.35
CA GLN A 61 24.71 3.21 -59.18
C GLN A 61 23.41 3.09 -58.37
N VAL A 62 22.29 3.31 -59.05
CA VAL A 62 20.93 3.14 -58.53
C VAL A 62 20.10 2.30 -59.49
N GLU A 63 19.15 1.53 -58.98
CA GLU A 63 18.23 0.73 -59.79
C GLU A 63 16.83 1.36 -59.74
N VAL A 64 16.22 1.60 -60.91
CA VAL A 64 14.84 2.05 -61.04
C VAL A 64 13.96 0.85 -61.40
N ARG A 65 12.97 0.53 -60.58
CA ARG A 65 12.03 -0.58 -60.85
C ARG A 65 10.98 -0.21 -61.89
N THR A 66 10.33 -1.24 -62.43
CA THR A 66 9.26 -1.09 -63.43
C THR A 66 8.10 -0.23 -62.92
N GLY A 67 7.40 0.42 -63.84
CA GLY A 67 6.27 1.28 -63.49
C GLY A 67 5.85 2.23 -64.60
N MET A 68 4.94 3.13 -64.26
CA MET A 68 4.38 4.12 -65.18
C MET A 68 4.36 5.50 -64.53
N ALA A 69 4.67 6.52 -65.31
CA ALA A 69 4.45 7.92 -64.99
C ALA A 69 3.59 8.61 -66.05
N LEU A 70 3.00 9.75 -65.69
CA LEU A 70 2.37 10.70 -66.58
C LEU A 70 3.15 12.00 -66.55
N ASP A 71 3.41 12.57 -67.71
CA ASP A 71 3.96 13.92 -67.79
C ASP A 71 2.86 15.00 -67.81
N SER A 72 3.28 16.27 -67.75
CA SER A 72 2.38 17.44 -67.76
C SER A 72 1.62 17.64 -69.07
N LEU A 73 2.00 16.91 -70.14
CA LEU A 73 1.26 16.85 -71.39
C LEU A 73 0.28 15.66 -71.40
N GLY A 74 0.22 14.84 -70.35
CA GLY A 74 -0.65 13.68 -70.26
C GLY A 74 -0.12 12.44 -71.00
N ARG A 75 1.14 12.45 -71.45
CA ARG A 75 1.79 11.30 -72.09
C ARG A 75 2.17 10.27 -71.04
N GLN A 76 2.06 9.00 -71.40
CA GLN A 76 2.42 7.88 -70.54
C GLN A 76 3.91 7.55 -70.72
N ILE A 77 4.63 7.40 -69.61
CA ILE A 77 6.03 7.00 -69.60
C ILE A 77 6.09 5.64 -68.90
N ILE A 78 6.35 4.58 -69.65
CA ILE A 78 6.25 3.21 -69.15
C ILE A 78 7.65 2.58 -69.13
N LEU A 79 8.10 2.17 -67.94
CA LEU A 79 9.30 1.39 -67.75
C LEU A 79 8.92 -0.07 -67.52
N LEU A 80 9.12 -0.90 -68.56
CA LEU A 80 8.72 -2.30 -68.58
C LEU A 80 9.72 -3.22 -67.87
N GLU A 81 11.01 -2.85 -67.81
CA GLU A 81 12.07 -3.62 -67.17
C GLU A 81 12.87 -2.73 -66.20
N PRO A 82 13.38 -3.26 -65.05
CA PRO A 82 14.20 -2.47 -64.15
C PRO A 82 15.46 -1.95 -64.85
N ARG A 83 15.83 -0.69 -64.59
CA ARG A 83 16.96 -0.04 -65.23
C ARG A 83 17.99 0.42 -64.20
N VAL A 84 19.21 -0.09 -64.32
CA VAL A 84 20.36 0.36 -63.53
C VAL A 84 20.94 1.62 -64.16
N VAL A 85 21.04 2.68 -63.37
CA VAL A 85 21.63 3.97 -63.75
C VAL A 85 22.94 4.14 -63.01
N ARG A 86 24.05 4.12 -63.73
CA ARG A 86 25.39 4.41 -63.21
C ARG A 86 25.67 5.90 -63.29
N LEU A 87 26.10 6.49 -62.17
CA LEU A 87 26.39 7.92 -62.09
C LEU A 87 27.85 8.18 -62.46
N ALA A 88 28.10 8.44 -63.75
CA ALA A 88 29.42 8.86 -64.25
C ALA A 88 29.60 10.39 -64.15
N ASN A 89 30.84 10.85 -63.96
CA ASN A 89 31.22 12.27 -63.97
C ASN A 89 30.48 13.15 -62.95
N VAL A 90 30.26 12.65 -61.73
CA VAL A 90 29.65 13.41 -60.63
C VAL A 90 30.67 14.34 -59.95
N GLU A 91 30.31 15.60 -59.74
CA GLU A 91 31.15 16.49 -58.89
C GLU A 91 30.86 16.27 -57.40
N LYS A 92 31.94 16.23 -56.62
CA LYS A 92 31.98 15.92 -55.19
C LYS A 92 31.13 16.91 -54.39
N GLY A 93 30.38 16.41 -53.40
CA GLY A 93 29.56 17.23 -52.49
C GLY A 93 28.23 17.74 -53.08
N ALA A 94 27.91 17.42 -54.33
CA ALA A 94 26.73 17.96 -55.00
C ALA A 94 25.50 17.06 -54.96
N THR A 95 24.38 17.60 -55.42
CA THR A 95 23.09 16.90 -55.50
C THR A 95 22.62 16.78 -56.95
N TYR A 96 22.13 15.61 -57.32
CA TYR A 96 21.55 15.31 -58.63
C TYR A 96 20.10 14.86 -58.48
N PHE A 97 19.25 15.23 -59.44
CA PHE A 97 17.88 14.76 -59.59
C PHE A 97 17.88 13.60 -60.59
N LEU A 98 17.44 12.42 -60.16
CA LEU A 98 17.13 11.31 -61.04
C LEU A 98 15.72 11.50 -61.58
N THR A 99 15.57 11.53 -62.89
CA THR A 99 14.31 11.85 -63.58
C THR A 99 14.00 10.82 -64.65
N ILE A 100 12.72 10.66 -64.96
CA ILE A 100 12.21 9.90 -66.09
C ILE A 100 11.38 10.83 -66.99
N SER A 101 11.58 10.72 -68.31
CA SER A 101 10.89 11.53 -69.30
C SER A 101 10.43 10.66 -70.48
N TYR A 102 9.43 11.14 -71.21
CA TYR A 102 8.95 10.51 -72.43
C TYR A 102 9.94 10.79 -73.56
N ASP A 103 10.38 9.75 -74.26
CA ASP A 103 11.14 9.86 -75.50
C ASP A 103 10.56 8.93 -76.57
N GLN A 104 10.86 9.23 -77.83
CA GLN A 104 10.44 8.41 -78.95
C GLN A 104 11.56 8.29 -79.98
N VAL A 105 11.79 7.07 -80.45
CA VAL A 105 12.83 6.77 -81.42
C VAL A 105 12.27 5.96 -82.58
N PHE A 106 12.76 6.24 -83.78
CA PHE A 106 12.45 5.41 -84.94
C PHE A 106 13.29 4.12 -84.87
N ALA A 107 12.64 2.98 -85.09
CA ALA A 107 13.23 1.65 -85.02
C ALA A 107 12.90 0.82 -86.27
N ASP A 108 13.60 -0.31 -86.41
CA ASP A 108 13.46 -1.24 -87.54
C ASP A 108 13.68 -0.57 -88.90
N TYR A 109 14.86 0.01 -89.09
CA TYR A 109 15.29 0.54 -90.38
C TYR A 109 15.38 -0.57 -91.42
N THR A 110 14.84 -0.32 -92.61
CA THR A 110 14.87 -1.28 -93.71
C THR A 110 14.84 -0.57 -95.05
N ASP A 111 15.44 -1.20 -96.05
CA ASP A 111 15.47 -0.79 -97.45
C ASP A 111 14.95 -1.90 -98.39
N GLN A 112 14.39 -2.97 -97.83
CA GLN A 112 13.99 -4.20 -98.54
C GLN A 112 12.96 -3.98 -99.66
N THR A 113 12.25 -2.84 -99.66
CA THR A 113 11.23 -2.50 -100.66
C THR A 113 11.70 -1.45 -101.67
N GLY A 114 12.98 -1.09 -101.68
CA GLY A 114 13.55 -0.08 -102.59
C GLY A 114 13.38 1.38 -102.14
N VAL A 115 12.73 1.62 -101.00
CA VAL A 115 12.66 2.92 -100.31
C VAL A 115 13.11 2.71 -98.87
N ALA A 116 14.16 3.40 -98.46
CA ALA A 116 14.71 3.25 -97.13
C ALA A 116 13.87 4.02 -96.09
N GLY A 117 13.55 3.36 -94.98
CA GLY A 117 12.75 3.97 -93.91
C GLY A 117 12.66 3.09 -92.66
N TYR A 118 12.13 3.67 -91.58
CA TYR A 118 11.91 2.98 -90.30
C TYR A 118 10.50 2.40 -90.25
N LYS A 119 10.35 1.14 -89.81
CA LYS A 119 9.06 0.45 -89.71
C LYS A 119 8.29 0.74 -88.43
N ARG A 120 8.96 1.14 -87.34
CA ARG A 120 8.33 1.34 -86.02
C ARG A 120 8.76 2.65 -85.38
N VAL A 121 7.87 3.22 -84.56
CA VAL A 121 8.21 4.22 -83.56
C VAL A 121 8.14 3.51 -82.21
N VAL A 122 9.23 3.56 -81.45
CA VAL A 122 9.29 3.00 -80.10
C VAL A 122 9.20 4.17 -79.12
N GLU A 123 8.16 4.16 -78.30
CA GLU A 123 8.05 5.03 -77.14
C GLU A 123 8.88 4.41 -76.01
N GLU A 124 9.89 5.14 -75.53
CA GLU A 124 10.79 4.62 -74.49
C GLU A 124 10.97 5.61 -73.34
N PRO A 125 11.14 5.10 -72.10
CA PRO A 125 11.43 5.94 -70.95
C PRO A 125 12.90 6.36 -70.95
N ARG A 126 13.16 7.66 -71.01
CA ARG A 126 14.51 8.20 -70.84
C ARG A 126 14.75 8.55 -69.37
N ILE A 127 15.69 7.83 -68.75
CA ILE A 127 16.11 8.07 -67.36
C ILE A 127 17.44 8.82 -67.34
N GLU A 128 17.48 9.97 -66.66
CA GLU A 128 18.67 10.82 -66.56
C GLU A 128 18.87 11.34 -65.15
N TYR A 129 20.12 11.62 -64.81
CA TYR A 129 20.48 12.34 -63.59
C TYR A 129 21.04 13.73 -63.95
N VAL A 130 20.41 14.78 -63.43
CA VAL A 130 20.76 16.18 -63.76
C VAL A 130 20.95 17.01 -62.49
N ARG A 131 21.80 18.03 -62.54
CA ARG A 131 21.99 18.95 -61.40
C ARG A 131 20.88 19.98 -61.25
N ASN A 132 20.41 20.47 -62.40
CA ASN A 132 19.41 21.52 -62.46
C ASN A 132 18.16 20.93 -63.09
N LEU A 133 17.15 20.64 -62.27
CA LEU A 133 15.87 20.18 -62.75
C LEU A 133 15.17 21.28 -63.54
N ARG A 134 14.98 21.05 -64.83
CA ARG A 134 14.21 21.92 -65.73
C ARG A 134 12.90 21.22 -66.07
N GLU A 135 11.82 21.99 -66.17
CA GLU A 135 10.50 21.48 -66.58
C GLU A 135 10.07 20.23 -65.79
N PRO A 136 9.85 20.35 -64.46
CA PRO A 136 9.53 19.20 -63.60
C PRO A 136 8.22 18.50 -63.95
N GLY A 137 7.41 19.09 -64.84
CA GLY A 137 6.25 18.47 -65.46
C GLY A 137 6.59 17.49 -66.59
N LEU A 138 7.70 17.69 -67.31
CA LEU A 138 8.16 16.80 -68.37
C LEU A 138 9.22 15.81 -67.87
N ASN A 139 10.07 16.26 -66.94
CA ASN A 139 11.10 15.46 -66.30
C ASN A 139 10.63 15.03 -64.91
N ILE A 140 9.99 13.87 -64.83
CA ILE A 140 9.37 13.39 -63.60
C ILE A 140 10.45 12.93 -62.63
N VAL A 141 10.55 13.61 -61.48
CA VAL A 141 11.53 13.27 -60.44
C VAL A 141 11.22 11.91 -59.84
N LEU A 142 12.18 11.00 -59.89
CA LEU A 142 12.15 9.69 -59.26
C LEU A 142 12.86 9.69 -57.91
N ALA A 143 14.02 10.33 -57.82
CA ALA A 143 14.80 10.47 -56.59
C ALA A 143 15.74 11.68 -56.66
N VAL A 144 16.25 12.07 -55.49
CA VAL A 144 17.31 13.06 -55.32
C VAL A 144 18.51 12.39 -54.66
N ILE A 145 19.64 12.43 -55.36
CA ILE A 145 20.86 11.70 -55.03
C ILE A 145 21.89 12.72 -54.57
N ALA A 146 22.33 12.62 -53.31
CA ALA A 146 23.43 13.40 -52.78
C ALA A 146 24.75 12.64 -52.97
N ILE A 147 25.79 13.35 -53.42
CA ILE A 147 27.13 12.84 -53.63
C ILE A 147 28.02 13.33 -52.49
N SER A 148 28.73 12.41 -51.84
CA SER A 148 29.72 12.73 -50.81
C SER A 148 30.89 13.54 -51.36
N ASN A 149 31.70 14.11 -50.46
CA ASN A 149 32.98 14.73 -50.82
C ASN A 149 34.00 13.72 -51.40
N LEU A 150 33.72 12.41 -51.29
CA LEU A 150 34.54 11.34 -51.84
C LEU A 150 34.08 10.89 -53.25
N GLY A 151 32.99 11.45 -53.78
CA GLY A 151 32.48 11.14 -55.12
C GLY A 151 31.54 9.93 -55.18
N ALA A 152 31.21 9.30 -54.06
CA ALA A 152 30.22 8.23 -53.95
C ALA A 152 28.83 8.77 -53.54
N ILE A 153 27.77 8.03 -53.85
CA ILE A 153 26.42 8.32 -53.33
C ILE A 153 26.47 8.29 -51.80
N SER A 154 25.98 9.34 -51.14
CA SER A 154 25.90 9.43 -49.69
C SER A 154 24.48 9.32 -49.16
N ARG A 155 23.50 9.74 -49.97
CA ARG A 155 22.10 9.77 -49.57
C ARG A 155 21.18 9.72 -50.78
N LEU A 156 20.15 8.88 -50.70
CA LEU A 156 19.01 8.86 -51.61
C LEU A 156 17.78 9.40 -50.89
N THR A 157 17.15 10.43 -51.45
CA THR A 157 15.95 11.09 -50.90
C THR A 157 14.90 11.28 -51.99
N TYR A 158 13.69 11.67 -51.62
CA TYR A 158 12.60 11.88 -52.57
C TYR A 158 12.13 13.35 -52.64
N ARG A 159 12.88 14.27 -52.03
CA ARG A 159 12.58 15.70 -52.00
C ARG A 159 13.87 16.52 -51.83
N SER A 160 13.97 17.62 -52.56
CA SER A 160 14.95 18.69 -52.34
C SER A 160 14.34 20.04 -52.71
N GLY A 161 14.24 20.95 -51.74
CA GLY A 161 13.50 22.20 -51.89
C GLY A 161 12.03 21.97 -52.30
N THR A 162 11.60 22.64 -53.37
CA THR A 162 10.25 22.52 -53.95
C THR A 162 10.11 21.35 -54.92
N ALA A 163 11.20 20.69 -55.31
CA ALA A 163 11.21 19.53 -56.19
C ALA A 163 11.08 18.24 -55.36
N ALA A 164 10.04 17.45 -55.64
CA ALA A 164 9.80 16.17 -54.96
C ALA A 164 9.27 15.13 -55.94
N ARG A 165 9.53 13.85 -55.64
CA ARG A 165 8.85 12.73 -56.29
C ARG A 165 7.34 12.91 -56.06
N ARG A 166 6.60 13.13 -57.14
CA ARG A 166 5.15 13.33 -57.13
C ARG A 166 4.44 12.10 -57.65
N TYR A 167 3.33 11.74 -57.01
CA TYR A 167 2.39 10.76 -57.54
C TYR A 167 1.27 11.46 -58.30
N VAL A 168 0.73 10.77 -59.30
CA VAL A 168 -0.47 11.20 -60.02
C VAL A 168 -1.63 11.33 -59.02
N SER A 169 -2.34 12.44 -59.09
CA SER A 169 -3.53 12.74 -58.27
C SER A 169 -4.71 13.07 -59.18
N ALA A 170 -5.94 12.81 -58.74
CA ALA A 170 -7.13 13.26 -59.46
C ALA A 170 -7.58 14.64 -58.97
N THR A 171 -7.99 15.52 -59.87
CA THR A 171 -8.55 16.84 -59.52
C THR A 171 -10.06 16.82 -59.72
N LEU A 172 -10.82 16.68 -58.63
CA LEU A 172 -12.28 16.52 -58.66
C LEU A 172 -12.93 17.60 -57.77
N GLY A 173 -13.98 18.28 -58.26
CA GLY A 173 -14.77 19.23 -57.45
C GLY A 173 -15.78 18.54 -56.53
N ALA A 174 -16.28 17.38 -56.95
CA ALA A 174 -17.16 16.52 -56.18
C ALA A 174 -16.87 15.05 -56.53
N LEU A 175 -17.02 14.18 -55.55
CA LEU A 175 -16.97 12.73 -55.71
C LEU A 175 -18.29 12.14 -55.21
N GLU A 176 -19.03 11.49 -56.10
CA GLU A 176 -20.26 10.77 -55.79
C GLU A 176 -19.95 9.27 -55.73
N LEU A 177 -20.26 8.64 -54.60
CA LEU A 177 -19.91 7.25 -54.32
C LEU A 177 -21.12 6.35 -54.54
N VAL A 178 -21.17 5.72 -55.70
CA VAL A 178 -22.18 4.70 -56.01
C VAL A 178 -21.95 3.44 -55.17
N THR A 179 -23.03 2.91 -54.57
CA THR A 179 -22.96 1.68 -53.77
C THR A 179 -22.75 0.45 -54.65
N GLU A 180 -22.15 -0.61 -54.10
CA GLU A 180 -22.05 -1.91 -54.78
C GLU A 180 -23.43 -2.36 -55.30
N GLY A 181 -23.49 -2.77 -56.58
CA GLY A 181 -24.74 -3.14 -57.26
C GLY A 181 -25.56 -1.99 -57.86
N ALA A 182 -25.24 -0.72 -57.59
CA ALA A 182 -25.94 0.42 -58.21
C ALA A 182 -25.66 0.56 -59.72
N GLY A 183 -24.55 0.02 -60.20
CA GLY A 183 -24.11 0.10 -61.60
C GLY A 183 -24.89 -0.77 -62.60
N VAL A 184 -25.85 -1.59 -62.16
CA VAL A 184 -26.62 -2.48 -63.06
C VAL A 184 -27.70 -1.71 -63.85
N HIS A 185 -28.06 -0.48 -63.46
CA HIS A 185 -29.17 0.28 -64.04
C HIS A 185 -28.82 1.62 -64.69
N GLY A 186 -27.55 1.86 -65.01
CA GLY A 186 -27.13 3.04 -65.79
C GLY A 186 -27.00 4.33 -64.96
N ASN A 187 -26.25 5.28 -65.52
CA ASN A 187 -25.90 6.56 -64.91
C ASN A 187 -27.17 7.42 -64.72
N PRO A 188 -27.47 7.95 -63.52
CA PRO A 188 -28.62 8.83 -63.33
C PRO A 188 -28.36 10.19 -63.99
N VAL A 189 -28.95 10.43 -65.16
CA VAL A 189 -28.99 11.76 -65.77
C VAL A 189 -30.01 12.61 -65.00
N PRO A 190 -29.66 13.80 -64.47
CA PRO A 190 -30.64 14.68 -63.86
C PRO A 190 -31.62 15.18 -64.94
N PRO A 191 -32.94 15.17 -64.71
CA PRO A 191 -33.89 15.61 -65.71
C PRO A 191 -33.78 17.12 -65.93
N THR A 192 -33.58 17.52 -67.18
CA THR A 192 -33.65 18.90 -67.64
C THR A 192 -35.11 19.31 -67.79
N GLY A 193 -35.63 20.14 -66.87
CA GLY A 193 -36.97 20.73 -67.03
C GLY A 193 -37.56 21.37 -65.76
N VAL A 194 -37.44 22.71 -65.69
CA VAL A 194 -38.34 23.72 -65.11
C VAL A 194 -39.22 23.42 -63.87
N ASN A 195 -38.99 24.22 -62.82
CA ASN A 195 -39.95 24.77 -61.84
C ASN A 195 -41.09 23.86 -61.36
N GLY A 196 -40.83 23.09 -60.31
CA GLY A 196 -41.84 22.40 -59.52
C GLY A 196 -41.16 21.56 -58.45
N ALA A 197 -41.67 21.60 -57.22
CA ALA A 197 -41.13 20.93 -56.05
C ALA A 197 -40.55 19.53 -56.35
N GLN A 198 -39.24 19.35 -56.12
CA GLN A 198 -38.59 18.05 -56.34
C GLN A 198 -39.13 17.02 -55.35
N ALA A 199 -39.62 15.92 -55.92
CA ALA A 199 -40.26 14.79 -55.27
C ALA A 199 -39.32 14.02 -54.33
N ALA A 200 -39.88 13.63 -53.19
CA ALA A 200 -39.32 12.66 -52.26
C ALA A 200 -39.06 11.32 -52.97
N GLY A 201 -37.80 10.90 -53.10
CA GLY A 201 -37.47 9.57 -53.65
C GLY A 201 -36.09 9.38 -54.30
N GLN A 202 -35.25 10.41 -54.44
CA GLN A 202 -33.90 10.18 -54.98
C GLN A 202 -32.98 9.55 -53.93
N ARG A 203 -32.51 8.33 -54.21
CA ARG A 203 -31.40 7.67 -53.51
C ARG A 203 -30.17 8.58 -53.65
N ARG A 204 -29.92 9.46 -52.67
CA ARG A 204 -28.70 10.28 -52.66
C ARG A 204 -27.53 9.37 -52.33
N TYR A 205 -26.61 9.23 -53.29
CA TYR A 205 -25.35 8.55 -53.04
C TYR A 205 -24.51 9.38 -52.06
N PRO A 206 -23.72 8.73 -51.19
CA PRO A 206 -22.74 9.45 -50.38
C PRO A 206 -21.85 10.32 -51.27
N SER A 207 -21.66 11.58 -50.90
CA SER A 207 -20.81 12.49 -51.68
C SER A 207 -19.79 13.22 -50.82
N LEU A 208 -18.63 13.48 -51.43
CA LEU A 208 -17.55 14.30 -50.89
C LEU A 208 -17.39 15.51 -51.80
N ARG A 209 -17.58 16.72 -51.27
CA ARG A 209 -17.56 17.95 -52.07
C ARG A 209 -16.62 18.97 -51.46
N ALA A 210 -15.73 19.53 -52.28
CA ALA A 210 -15.00 20.72 -51.89
C ALA A 210 -15.95 21.91 -52.05
N LYS A 211 -16.20 22.63 -50.95
CA LYS A 211 -17.01 23.84 -50.95
C LYS A 211 -16.19 25.02 -50.45
N GLU A 212 -16.61 26.20 -50.82
CA GLU A 212 -16.09 27.45 -50.28
C GLU A 212 -17.15 28.00 -49.34
N GLU A 213 -16.74 28.53 -48.20
CA GLU A 213 -17.65 29.25 -47.31
C GLU A 213 -18.32 30.42 -48.04
N THR A 214 -19.52 30.80 -47.60
CA THR A 214 -20.20 32.01 -48.10
C THR A 214 -19.36 33.29 -47.91
N SER A 215 -18.45 33.27 -46.93
CA SER A 215 -17.46 34.34 -46.69
C SER A 215 -16.42 34.47 -47.81
N GLY A 216 -16.22 33.44 -48.63
CA GLY A 216 -15.15 33.34 -49.63
C GLY A 216 -13.75 33.18 -49.04
N LEU A 217 -13.61 32.95 -47.73
CA LEU A 217 -12.31 32.96 -47.05
C LEU A 217 -11.72 31.59 -46.80
N GLN A 218 -12.55 30.55 -46.64
CA GLN A 218 -12.08 29.20 -46.31
C GLN A 218 -12.79 28.12 -47.14
N PRO A 219 -12.03 27.23 -47.82
CA PRO A 219 -12.60 26.02 -48.37
C PRO A 219 -12.80 24.96 -47.29
N TYR A 220 -13.89 24.21 -47.36
CA TYR A 220 -14.19 23.09 -46.47
C TYR A 220 -14.58 21.84 -47.27
N LEU A 221 -14.42 20.67 -46.64
CA LEU A 221 -14.87 19.40 -47.21
C LEU A 221 -16.24 19.04 -46.64
N GLU A 222 -17.25 19.00 -47.49
CA GLU A 222 -18.57 18.51 -47.14
C GLU A 222 -18.64 17.00 -47.36
N VAL A 223 -19.06 16.27 -46.32
CA VAL A 223 -19.36 14.83 -46.37
C VAL A 223 -20.86 14.66 -46.24
N GLU A 224 -21.54 14.37 -47.35
CA GLU A 224 -22.98 14.15 -47.38
C GLU A 224 -23.27 12.65 -47.43
N ALA A 225 -23.72 12.06 -46.33
CA ALA A 225 -24.14 10.66 -46.27
C ALA A 225 -25.19 10.46 -45.16
N ALA A 226 -26.10 9.49 -45.35
CA ALA A 226 -27.10 9.14 -44.32
C ALA A 226 -26.46 8.57 -43.03
N ARG A 227 -25.29 7.94 -43.16
CA ARG A 227 -24.46 7.46 -42.06
C ARG A 227 -23.00 7.67 -42.40
N THR A 228 -22.29 8.38 -41.54
CA THR A 228 -20.83 8.58 -41.64
C THR A 228 -20.18 7.97 -40.41
N GLN A 229 -19.18 7.11 -40.63
CA GLN A 229 -18.39 6.50 -39.56
C GLN A 229 -16.94 6.92 -39.73
N PHE A 230 -16.38 7.54 -38.68
CA PHE A 230 -14.95 7.82 -38.58
C PHE A 230 -14.32 6.81 -37.63
N THR A 231 -13.24 6.17 -38.05
CA THR A 231 -12.46 5.25 -37.21
C THR A 231 -11.17 5.94 -36.79
N GLY A 232 -10.84 5.90 -35.49
CA GLY A 232 -9.67 6.58 -34.95
C GLY A 232 -10.01 8.00 -34.47
N LEU A 233 -9.13 8.96 -34.75
CA LEU A 233 -9.21 10.32 -34.21
C LEU A 233 -9.83 11.28 -35.24
N VAL A 234 -10.85 12.02 -34.79
CA VAL A 234 -11.36 13.20 -35.52
C VAL A 234 -10.71 14.43 -34.91
N THR A 235 -9.85 15.12 -35.66
CA THR A 235 -9.23 16.40 -35.26
C THR A 235 -9.54 17.48 -36.28
N THR A 236 -9.86 18.66 -35.80
CA THR A 236 -9.93 19.89 -36.59
C THR A 236 -8.77 20.80 -36.18
N ARG A 237 -8.27 21.64 -37.09
CA ARG A 237 -7.32 22.71 -36.69
C ARG A 237 -8.02 23.84 -35.96
N ASP A 238 -9.31 24.02 -36.27
CA ASP A 238 -10.18 25.05 -35.73
C ASP A 238 -11.32 24.42 -34.91
N ASN A 239 -12.42 25.13 -34.78
CA ASN A 239 -13.59 24.78 -33.98
C ASN A 239 -14.37 23.55 -34.51
N VAL A 240 -15.00 22.78 -33.61
CA VAL A 240 -15.91 21.67 -33.92
C VAL A 240 -17.36 22.14 -33.75
N GLY A 241 -18.11 22.13 -34.85
CA GLY A 241 -19.54 22.42 -34.86
C GLY A 241 -20.36 21.15 -34.94
N ILE A 242 -21.31 20.95 -34.02
CA ILE A 242 -22.36 19.94 -34.13
C ILE A 242 -23.66 20.68 -34.41
N GLY A 243 -24.19 20.52 -35.61
CA GLY A 243 -25.41 21.20 -36.05
C GLY A 243 -25.26 22.67 -36.43
N VAL A 244 -24.03 23.20 -36.37
CA VAL A 244 -23.66 24.54 -36.84
C VAL A 244 -22.49 24.42 -37.81
N ALA A 245 -22.61 25.03 -38.99
CA ALA A 245 -21.57 24.98 -40.02
C ALA A 245 -20.38 25.91 -39.70
N GLN A 246 -20.62 26.97 -38.94
CA GLN A 246 -19.62 28.00 -38.60
C GLN A 246 -19.58 28.24 -37.08
N PRO A 247 -18.99 27.30 -36.32
CA PRO A 247 -18.87 27.42 -34.88
C PRO A 247 -17.96 28.59 -34.48
N SER A 248 -18.42 29.45 -33.58
CA SER A 248 -17.67 30.55 -32.95
C SER A 248 -16.85 30.14 -31.72
N ALA A 249 -17.04 28.91 -31.23
CA ALA A 249 -16.36 28.35 -30.07
C ALA A 249 -15.73 26.99 -30.41
N ASN A 250 -14.70 26.59 -29.65
CA ASN A 250 -13.96 25.34 -29.87
C ASN A 250 -14.88 24.10 -30.02
N LEU A 251 -15.96 24.06 -29.25
CA LEU A 251 -17.08 23.13 -29.44
C LEU A 251 -18.37 23.94 -29.34
N GLN A 252 -19.16 23.94 -30.40
CA GLN A 252 -20.49 24.55 -30.42
C GLN A 252 -21.51 23.52 -30.89
N ILE A 253 -22.57 23.36 -30.11
CA ILE A 253 -23.63 22.39 -30.36
C ILE A 253 -24.92 23.18 -30.52
N GLU A 254 -25.57 23.05 -31.67
CA GLU A 254 -26.84 23.70 -31.99
C GLU A 254 -27.87 22.70 -32.51
N ALA A 255 -29.14 23.07 -32.37
CA ALA A 255 -30.25 22.29 -32.88
C ALA A 255 -30.29 22.30 -34.41
N VAL A 256 -30.25 21.12 -35.01
CA VAL A 256 -30.49 20.97 -36.45
C VAL A 256 -31.98 20.80 -36.70
N THR A 257 -32.52 21.65 -37.56
CA THR A 257 -33.89 21.48 -38.07
C THR A 257 -33.83 20.63 -39.33
N PHE A 258 -34.42 19.45 -39.28
CA PHE A 258 -34.50 18.52 -40.41
C PHE A 258 -35.83 18.69 -41.13
N LYS A 259 -35.80 18.52 -42.45
CA LYS A 259 -37.03 18.42 -43.24
C LYS A 259 -37.60 17.01 -43.11
N GLY A 260 -38.87 16.91 -42.73
CA GLY A 260 -39.62 15.67 -42.64
C GLY A 260 -39.82 15.00 -44.00
N VAL A 261 -39.93 13.67 -43.99
CA VAL A 261 -40.30 12.88 -45.18
C VAL A 261 -41.80 12.63 -45.17
N GLY A 262 -42.47 12.82 -46.31
CA GLY A 262 -43.94 12.74 -46.38
C GLY A 262 -44.63 13.93 -45.71
N ALA A 263 -45.79 13.68 -45.11
CA ALA A 263 -46.66 14.66 -44.51
C ALA A 263 -47.21 14.22 -43.14
N LEU A 264 -47.48 15.19 -42.26
CA LEU A 264 -48.14 15.01 -40.97
C LEU A 264 -49.66 15.16 -41.12
N SER A 265 -50.40 14.30 -40.43
CA SER A 265 -51.82 14.53 -40.12
C SER A 265 -52.03 14.37 -38.62
N SER A 266 -52.87 15.21 -38.00
CA SER A 266 -53.10 15.15 -36.55
C SER A 266 -54.58 15.06 -36.22
N THR A 267 -54.91 14.26 -35.21
CA THR A 267 -56.24 14.22 -34.57
C THR A 267 -56.02 14.40 -33.08
N ASP A 268 -56.45 15.54 -32.53
CA ASP A 268 -56.12 15.95 -31.16
C ASP A 268 -54.59 15.97 -30.92
N THR A 269 -54.08 15.26 -29.92
CA THR A 269 -52.63 15.12 -29.64
C THR A 269 -51.96 14.00 -30.43
N GLU A 270 -52.72 13.19 -31.16
CA GLU A 270 -52.17 12.11 -31.98
C GLU A 270 -51.73 12.64 -33.34
N VAL A 271 -50.52 12.29 -33.77
CA VAL A 271 -49.93 12.69 -35.05
C VAL A 271 -49.45 11.46 -35.81
N THR A 272 -49.87 11.36 -37.07
CA THR A 272 -49.59 10.27 -37.99
C THR A 272 -48.73 10.75 -39.16
N PHE A 273 -47.89 9.87 -39.69
CA PHE A 273 -46.94 10.18 -40.76
C PHE A 273 -47.31 9.40 -42.03
N SER A 274 -47.31 10.08 -43.19
CA SER A 274 -47.61 9.42 -44.46
C SER A 274 -46.46 8.55 -44.99
N GLN A 275 -45.27 8.66 -44.39
CA GLN A 275 -44.08 7.89 -44.74
C GLN A 275 -43.24 7.56 -43.48
N PRO A 276 -42.56 6.40 -43.45
CA PRO A 276 -41.68 6.03 -42.35
C PRO A 276 -40.50 6.99 -42.22
N VAL A 277 -40.30 7.52 -41.02
CA VAL A 277 -39.08 8.24 -40.63
C VAL A 277 -38.12 7.26 -39.95
N SER A 278 -36.86 7.22 -40.38
CA SER A 278 -35.83 6.36 -39.79
C SER A 278 -34.58 7.17 -39.42
N PRO A 279 -34.09 7.11 -38.17
CA PRO A 279 -34.75 6.49 -37.01
C PRO A 279 -36.07 7.19 -36.66
N PHE A 280 -37.03 6.45 -36.11
CA PHE A 280 -38.33 7.01 -35.70
C PHE A 280 -38.17 7.99 -34.52
N PHE A 281 -39.19 8.80 -34.26
CA PHE A 281 -39.16 9.83 -33.21
C PHE A 281 -39.03 9.23 -31.80
N GLN A 282 -38.38 9.98 -30.92
CA GLN A 282 -38.26 9.68 -29.50
C GLN A 282 -39.00 10.75 -28.66
N PRO A 283 -39.39 10.44 -27.42
CA PRO A 283 -39.86 11.46 -26.48
C PRO A 283 -38.89 12.65 -26.42
N GLY A 284 -39.45 13.86 -26.40
CA GLY A 284 -38.72 15.13 -26.46
C GLY A 284 -38.45 15.66 -27.88
N ASP A 285 -38.57 14.84 -28.94
CA ASP A 285 -38.37 15.34 -30.31
C ASP A 285 -39.43 16.41 -30.61
N VAL A 286 -39.08 17.45 -31.36
CA VAL A 286 -39.99 18.57 -31.65
C VAL A 286 -40.44 18.49 -33.10
N LEU A 287 -41.75 18.41 -33.33
CA LEU A 287 -42.38 18.53 -34.64
C LEU A 287 -42.79 19.98 -34.91
N ILE A 288 -42.61 20.43 -36.15
CA ILE A 288 -42.91 21.80 -36.58
C ILE A 288 -43.67 21.74 -37.91
N SER A 289 -44.87 22.31 -37.96
CA SER A 289 -45.66 22.41 -39.20
C SER A 289 -44.94 23.26 -40.27
N ASP A 290 -44.82 22.76 -41.51
CA ASP A 290 -44.17 23.47 -42.63
C ASP A 290 -44.93 23.25 -43.96
N PRO A 291 -45.73 24.21 -44.47
CA PRO A 291 -45.78 25.62 -44.07
C PRO A 291 -46.55 25.85 -42.76
N PRO A 292 -46.46 27.06 -42.17
CA PRO A 292 -47.22 27.42 -40.98
C PRO A 292 -48.72 27.12 -41.09
N VAL A 293 -49.33 26.67 -39.99
CA VAL A 293 -50.74 26.26 -39.97
C VAL A 293 -51.63 27.41 -40.45
N THR A 294 -52.42 27.17 -41.48
CA THR A 294 -53.30 28.20 -42.08
C THR A 294 -54.60 28.27 -41.28
N LEU A 295 -54.90 29.45 -40.72
CA LEU A 295 -56.13 29.71 -39.98
C LEU A 295 -57.19 30.30 -40.93
N MET A 296 -58.44 29.85 -40.78
CA MET A 296 -59.59 30.44 -41.46
C MET A 296 -60.16 31.55 -40.58
N VAL A 297 -59.86 32.81 -40.90
CA VAL A 297 -60.51 33.97 -40.25
C VAL A 297 -61.47 34.58 -41.27
N ASN A 298 -62.77 34.55 -40.99
CA ASN A 298 -63.82 35.08 -41.87
C ASN A 298 -63.80 34.51 -43.30
N GLY A 299 -63.46 33.23 -43.47
CA GLY A 299 -63.42 32.57 -44.79
C GLY A 299 -62.20 32.91 -45.65
N VAL A 300 -61.22 33.66 -45.12
CA VAL A 300 -59.96 33.97 -45.79
C VAL A 300 -58.83 33.13 -45.16
N PRO A 301 -58.06 32.35 -45.94
CA PRO A 301 -56.90 31.64 -45.44
C PRO A 301 -55.82 32.64 -45.04
N THR A 302 -55.58 32.75 -43.73
CA THR A 302 -54.49 33.56 -43.18
C THR A 302 -53.37 32.62 -42.75
N PHE A 303 -52.15 32.84 -43.25
CA PHE A 303 -50.97 32.08 -42.82
C PHE A 303 -50.74 32.34 -41.32
N GLY A 304 -50.83 31.28 -40.51
CA GLY A 304 -50.55 31.36 -39.08
C GLY A 304 -49.04 31.29 -38.80
N ILE A 305 -48.69 31.10 -37.53
CA ILE A 305 -47.33 30.79 -37.09
C ILE A 305 -47.09 29.29 -37.15
N ALA A 306 -45.84 28.88 -37.41
CA ALA A 306 -45.47 27.46 -37.35
C ALA A 306 -45.68 26.96 -35.92
N GLN A 307 -46.49 25.90 -35.77
CA GLN A 307 -46.77 25.32 -34.46
C GLN A 307 -45.71 24.27 -34.16
N ARG A 308 -45.07 24.42 -33.00
CA ARG A 308 -44.10 23.45 -32.46
C ARG A 308 -44.80 22.55 -31.46
N ARG A 309 -44.52 21.25 -31.53
CA ARG A 309 -45.10 20.24 -30.63
C ARG A 309 -44.04 19.26 -30.20
N THR A 310 -43.98 19.00 -28.90
CA THR A 310 -43.00 18.07 -28.32
C THR A 310 -43.62 16.69 -28.28
N VAL A 311 -42.91 15.69 -28.79
CA VAL A 311 -43.31 14.29 -28.73
C VAL A 311 -43.25 13.81 -27.29
N VAL A 312 -44.36 13.29 -26.78
CA VAL A 312 -44.49 12.70 -25.43
C VAL A 312 -44.28 11.19 -25.50
N THR A 313 -44.91 10.53 -26.47
CA THR A 313 -44.72 9.10 -26.74
C THR A 313 -44.66 8.83 -28.24
N ALA A 314 -44.00 7.75 -28.63
CA ALA A 314 -43.84 7.35 -30.03
C ALA A 314 -44.08 5.85 -30.20
N ASP A 315 -44.89 5.48 -31.18
CA ASP A 315 -45.12 4.10 -31.61
C ASP A 315 -44.57 3.94 -33.04
N ALA A 316 -43.33 3.43 -33.12
CA ALA A 316 -42.62 3.23 -34.38
C ALA A 316 -43.29 2.21 -35.30
N PHE A 317 -44.03 1.23 -34.76
CA PHE A 317 -44.72 0.22 -35.56
C PHE A 317 -45.95 0.80 -36.24
N LYS A 318 -46.66 1.70 -35.55
CA LYS A 318 -47.85 2.37 -36.12
C LYS A 318 -47.53 3.65 -36.87
N GLN A 319 -46.28 4.13 -36.80
CA GLN A 319 -45.89 5.46 -37.30
C GLN A 319 -46.77 6.55 -36.70
N VAL A 320 -46.92 6.53 -35.38
CA VAL A 320 -47.72 7.48 -34.61
C VAL A 320 -46.89 8.08 -33.51
N VAL A 321 -47.08 9.37 -33.23
CA VAL A 321 -46.59 10.01 -32.02
C VAL A 321 -47.73 10.72 -31.30
N ILE A 322 -47.66 10.77 -29.97
CA ILE A 322 -48.51 11.64 -29.16
C ILE A 322 -47.69 12.86 -28.79
N VAL A 323 -48.25 14.06 -29.00
CA VAL A 323 -47.59 15.31 -28.66
C VAL A 323 -48.16 15.97 -27.41
N ASP A 324 -47.40 16.90 -26.83
CA ASP A 324 -47.72 17.68 -25.64
C ASP A 324 -49.00 18.51 -25.74
N GLN A 325 -49.31 19.00 -26.94
CA GLN A 325 -50.48 19.82 -27.22
C GLN A 325 -51.06 19.52 -28.61
N ALA A 326 -52.39 19.53 -28.75
CA ALA A 326 -53.01 19.37 -30.07
C ALA A 326 -52.62 20.49 -31.04
N PHE A 327 -52.46 20.18 -32.33
CA PHE A 327 -52.34 21.19 -33.37
C PHE A 327 -53.70 21.87 -33.61
N ASN A 328 -53.72 23.19 -33.83
CA ASN A 328 -54.95 23.94 -34.05
C ASN A 328 -54.87 24.90 -35.26
N PRO A 329 -55.64 24.68 -36.34
CA PRO A 329 -56.52 23.54 -36.59
C PRO A 329 -55.74 22.21 -36.71
N PRO A 330 -56.44 21.06 -36.58
CA PRO A 330 -55.86 19.75 -36.85
C PRO A 330 -55.22 19.69 -38.24
N LEU A 331 -54.03 19.08 -38.33
CA LEU A 331 -53.26 18.98 -39.55
C LEU A 331 -53.85 17.92 -40.49
N GLN A 332 -53.94 18.24 -41.78
CA GLN A 332 -54.36 17.28 -42.82
C GLN A 332 -53.31 17.21 -43.92
N GLY A 333 -52.37 16.27 -43.78
CA GLY A 333 -51.40 15.96 -44.82
C GLY A 333 -50.50 17.13 -45.21
N ILE A 334 -49.92 17.84 -44.24
CA ILE A 334 -48.98 18.94 -44.49
C ILE A 334 -47.51 18.51 -44.35
N PRO A 335 -46.57 19.10 -45.10
CA PRO A 335 -45.15 18.89 -44.83
C PRO A 335 -44.76 19.44 -43.45
N TYR A 336 -43.57 19.06 -42.99
CA TYR A 336 -43.12 19.36 -41.66
C TYR A 336 -41.60 19.41 -41.57
N THR A 337 -41.13 20.08 -40.54
CA THR A 337 -39.75 19.98 -40.08
C THR A 337 -39.74 19.41 -38.67
N TYR A 338 -38.59 18.90 -38.24
CA TYR A 338 -38.44 18.39 -36.90
C TYR A 338 -37.05 18.67 -36.33
N ILE A 339 -36.96 18.72 -35.02
CA ILE A 339 -35.72 18.85 -34.26
C ILE A 339 -35.61 17.64 -33.36
N ARG A 340 -34.42 17.04 -33.29
CA ARG A 340 -34.16 15.93 -32.38
C ARG A 340 -33.95 16.45 -30.96
N SER A 341 -34.49 15.74 -29.97
CA SER A 341 -34.34 16.07 -28.56
C SER A 341 -32.89 15.98 -28.11
N THR A 342 -32.16 15.00 -28.64
CA THR A 342 -30.74 14.77 -28.37
C THR A 342 -29.90 15.45 -29.45
N LEU A 343 -29.15 16.48 -29.07
CA LEU A 343 -28.26 17.23 -29.97
C LEU A 343 -26.92 16.53 -30.16
N ALA A 344 -26.38 15.98 -29.08
CA ALA A 344 -25.16 15.19 -29.09
C ALA A 344 -25.29 14.05 -28.09
N ARG A 345 -24.85 12.85 -28.47
CA ARG A 345 -24.78 11.68 -27.58
C ARG A 345 -23.50 10.91 -27.85
N PHE A 346 -22.77 10.64 -26.78
CA PHE A 346 -21.65 9.70 -26.76
C PHE A 346 -22.07 8.52 -25.89
N SER A 347 -22.01 7.33 -26.46
CA SER A 347 -22.58 6.11 -25.89
C SER A 347 -21.61 4.95 -26.04
N ALA A 348 -21.55 4.08 -25.01
CA ALA A 348 -20.85 2.81 -25.11
C ALA A 348 -21.70 1.72 -25.81
N SER A 349 -23.03 1.84 -25.75
CA SER A 349 -24.00 0.95 -26.40
C SER A 349 -25.25 1.72 -26.83
N ALA A 350 -26.12 1.10 -27.63
CA ALA A 350 -27.38 1.70 -28.08
C ALA A 350 -28.27 2.19 -26.92
N ASP A 351 -28.18 1.52 -25.76
CA ASP A 351 -29.06 1.75 -24.61
C ASP A 351 -28.42 2.59 -23.50
N THR A 352 -27.14 2.99 -23.64
CA THR A 352 -26.43 3.77 -22.61
C THR A 352 -25.97 5.13 -23.15
N SER A 353 -26.17 6.20 -22.38
CA SER A 353 -25.52 7.49 -22.63
C SER A 353 -24.41 7.71 -21.60
N LEU A 354 -23.21 8.06 -22.07
CA LEU A 354 -22.09 8.52 -21.22
C LEU A 354 -21.99 10.04 -21.20
N PHE A 355 -22.36 10.68 -22.31
CA PHE A 355 -22.51 12.12 -22.39
C PHE A 355 -23.68 12.41 -23.33
N SER A 356 -24.60 13.25 -22.90
CA SER A 356 -25.73 13.70 -23.73
C SER A 356 -26.02 15.17 -23.51
N VAL A 357 -26.33 15.86 -24.60
CA VAL A 357 -26.81 17.25 -24.58
C VAL A 357 -28.19 17.28 -25.21
N GLY A 358 -29.18 17.74 -24.45
CA GLY A 358 -30.55 17.90 -24.89
C GLY A 358 -30.80 19.27 -25.53
N VAL A 359 -31.84 19.35 -26.36
CA VAL A 359 -32.30 20.58 -27.01
C VAL A 359 -32.86 21.61 -26.03
N ASP A 360 -33.28 21.17 -24.85
CA ASP A 360 -33.75 22.00 -23.74
C ASP A 360 -32.62 22.56 -22.87
N GLY A 361 -31.37 22.21 -23.18
CA GLY A 361 -30.19 22.61 -22.40
C GLY A 361 -29.81 21.62 -21.30
N THR A 362 -30.49 20.47 -21.20
CA THR A 362 -30.05 19.39 -20.31
C THR A 362 -28.67 18.88 -20.71
N VAL A 363 -27.82 18.61 -19.72
CA VAL A 363 -26.52 17.96 -19.92
C VAL A 363 -26.40 16.77 -18.98
N GLY A 364 -26.21 15.59 -19.54
CA GLY A 364 -25.97 14.36 -18.80
C GLY A 364 -24.52 13.90 -18.96
N ILE A 365 -23.86 13.54 -17.86
CA ILE A 365 -22.48 13.04 -17.84
C ILE A 365 -22.39 11.78 -16.97
N GLY A 366 -21.70 10.75 -17.47
CA GLY A 366 -21.53 9.46 -16.82
C GLY A 366 -22.64 8.47 -17.14
N VAL A 367 -22.49 7.25 -16.65
CA VAL A 367 -23.48 6.17 -16.86
C VAL A 367 -24.85 6.56 -16.31
N GLN A 368 -25.90 6.22 -17.04
CA GLN A 368 -27.28 6.41 -16.60
C GLN A 368 -27.64 5.41 -15.51
N ALA A 369 -28.49 5.83 -14.57
CA ALA A 369 -29.08 4.92 -13.60
C ALA A 369 -29.94 3.86 -14.31
N SER A 370 -29.89 2.62 -13.80
CA SER A 370 -30.66 1.49 -14.34
C SER A 370 -32.14 1.83 -14.40
N VAL A 371 -32.81 1.33 -15.45
CA VAL A 371 -34.26 1.48 -15.64
C VAL A 371 -35.00 1.00 -14.38
N ASN A 372 -35.77 1.88 -13.73
CA ASN A 372 -36.67 1.45 -12.68
C ASN A 372 -37.71 0.49 -13.29
N ALA A 373 -37.87 -0.68 -12.67
CA ALA A 373 -38.83 -1.69 -13.09
C ALA A 373 -40.26 -1.11 -12.99
N GLY A 374 -40.77 -0.55 -14.09
CA GLY A 374 -42.13 -0.02 -14.19
C GLY A 374 -42.34 1.15 -15.15
N LEU A 375 -41.31 1.94 -15.51
CA LEU A 375 -41.49 3.18 -16.30
C LEU A 375 -40.80 3.18 -17.68
N GLY A 376 -39.99 2.18 -18.01
CA GLY A 376 -39.45 1.97 -19.37
C GLY A 376 -38.43 3.00 -19.88
N ALA A 377 -38.18 4.10 -19.16
CA ALA A 377 -37.18 5.11 -19.50
C ALA A 377 -35.91 4.96 -18.63
N PRO A 378 -34.69 5.06 -19.20
CA PRO A 378 -33.45 5.10 -18.43
C PRO A 378 -33.47 6.23 -17.39
N GLY A 379 -32.90 6.01 -16.21
CA GLY A 379 -32.77 7.06 -15.20
C GLY A 379 -31.78 8.17 -15.63
N PRO A 380 -31.65 9.25 -14.85
CA PRO A 380 -30.73 10.35 -15.17
C PRO A 380 -29.27 9.86 -15.20
N ASN A 381 -28.42 10.62 -15.90
CA ASN A 381 -26.97 10.40 -15.85
C ASN A 381 -26.43 10.63 -14.44
N ALA A 382 -25.33 9.96 -14.10
CA ALA A 382 -24.64 10.09 -12.82
C ALA A 382 -24.41 11.55 -12.39
N LEU A 383 -24.14 12.43 -13.35
CA LEU A 383 -24.29 13.88 -13.19
C LEU A 383 -25.30 14.38 -14.22
N SER A 384 -26.30 15.11 -13.75
CA SER A 384 -27.32 15.74 -14.59
C SER A 384 -27.37 17.24 -14.32
N ILE A 385 -27.43 18.02 -15.39
CA ILE A 385 -27.67 19.46 -15.35
C ILE A 385 -29.00 19.70 -16.03
N THR A 386 -29.94 20.33 -15.32
CA THR A 386 -31.26 20.67 -15.84
C THR A 386 -31.29 22.05 -16.49
N PRO A 387 -32.32 22.37 -17.31
CA PRO A 387 -32.43 23.67 -17.98
C PRO A 387 -32.51 24.87 -17.01
N ASP A 388 -33.01 24.64 -15.80
CA ASP A 388 -33.11 25.64 -14.73
C ASP A 388 -31.82 25.77 -13.88
N ARG A 389 -30.70 25.23 -14.40
CA ARG A 389 -29.35 25.33 -13.82
C ARG A 389 -29.18 24.58 -12.50
N ARG A 390 -29.94 23.52 -12.27
CA ARG A 390 -29.73 22.63 -11.13
C ARG A 390 -28.83 21.48 -11.51
N VAL A 391 -28.03 21.02 -10.53
CA VAL A 391 -27.09 19.93 -10.70
C VAL A 391 -27.48 18.76 -9.80
N GLY A 392 -27.74 17.61 -10.39
CA GLY A 392 -27.95 16.34 -9.72
C GLY A 392 -26.71 15.47 -9.79
N ILE A 393 -26.29 14.89 -8.67
CA ILE A 393 -25.19 13.91 -8.62
C ILE A 393 -25.69 12.63 -7.95
N GLY A 394 -25.60 11.52 -8.67
CA GLY A 394 -25.99 10.19 -8.18
C GLY A 394 -27.50 9.96 -8.01
N LEU A 395 -28.34 10.86 -8.53
CA LEU A 395 -29.79 10.70 -8.50
C LEU A 395 -30.20 9.49 -9.36
N THR A 396 -31.18 8.72 -8.93
CA THR A 396 -31.57 7.46 -9.59
C THR A 396 -32.94 7.51 -10.26
N ASP A 397 -33.84 8.34 -9.75
CA ASP A 397 -35.27 8.27 -10.03
C ASP A 397 -35.96 9.64 -10.11
N ARG A 398 -35.21 10.74 -9.95
CA ARG A 398 -35.76 12.10 -9.95
C ARG A 398 -34.79 13.13 -10.50
N ASP A 399 -35.35 14.27 -10.88
CA ASP A 399 -34.60 15.49 -11.16
C ASP A 399 -34.14 16.18 -9.87
N PRO A 400 -33.12 17.05 -9.93
CA PRO A 400 -32.59 17.76 -8.76
C PRO A 400 -33.62 18.67 -8.08
N ALA A 401 -33.88 18.44 -6.79
CA ALA A 401 -34.82 19.25 -6.02
C ALA A 401 -34.25 20.61 -5.57
N ALA A 402 -32.92 20.78 -5.64
CA ALA A 402 -32.18 21.97 -5.24
C ALA A 402 -31.13 22.36 -6.29
N ALA A 403 -30.49 23.53 -6.14
CA ALA A 403 -29.43 23.97 -7.04
C ALA A 403 -28.27 22.96 -7.15
N LEU A 404 -27.96 22.27 -6.05
CA LEU A 404 -27.10 21.09 -5.99
C LEU A 404 -27.81 20.02 -5.16
N ASP A 405 -28.17 18.88 -5.77
CA ASP A 405 -28.78 17.72 -5.13
C ASP A 405 -27.87 16.50 -5.29
N VAL A 406 -27.30 16.01 -4.19
CA VAL A 406 -26.35 14.89 -4.18
C VAL A 406 -26.97 13.72 -3.43
N ASN A 407 -27.24 12.62 -4.13
CA ASN A 407 -27.64 11.36 -3.50
C ASN A 407 -26.38 10.61 -3.04
N GLY A 408 -25.84 11.02 -1.89
CA GLY A 408 -24.62 10.46 -1.31
C GLY A 408 -23.93 11.41 -0.33
N LYS A 409 -22.70 11.07 0.05
CA LYS A 409 -21.87 11.89 0.94
C LYS A 409 -21.11 12.96 0.15
N ILE A 410 -21.18 14.21 0.62
CA ILE A 410 -20.31 15.29 0.16
C ILE A 410 -19.09 15.36 1.09
N GLN A 411 -17.89 15.17 0.54
CA GLN A 411 -16.62 15.37 1.24
C GLN A 411 -15.86 16.50 0.54
N ALA A 412 -15.55 17.55 1.28
CA ALA A 412 -14.84 18.74 0.78
C ALA A 412 -13.80 19.17 1.82
N ASP A 413 -12.62 19.59 1.35
CA ASP A 413 -11.58 20.15 2.22
C ASP A 413 -11.99 21.53 2.77
N ASP A 414 -12.67 22.33 1.94
CA ASP A 414 -13.34 23.57 2.31
C ASP A 414 -14.69 23.66 1.57
N LEU A 415 -15.77 23.97 2.30
CA LEU A 415 -17.12 24.10 1.76
C LEU A 415 -17.67 25.49 2.11
N ALA A 416 -17.31 26.48 1.29
CA ALA A 416 -17.81 27.83 1.40
C ALA A 416 -19.20 27.96 0.74
N ILE A 417 -20.23 28.16 1.54
CA ILE A 417 -21.61 28.36 1.06
C ILE A 417 -22.05 29.77 1.44
N GLY A 418 -22.35 30.60 0.44
CA GLY A 418 -22.83 31.98 0.63
C GLY A 418 -24.25 32.10 1.21
N GLY A 419 -24.90 30.98 1.51
CA GLY A 419 -26.26 30.87 2.03
C GLY A 419 -26.36 29.89 3.21
N SER A 420 -27.49 29.17 3.32
CA SER A 420 -27.73 28.19 4.38
C SER A 420 -27.49 26.75 3.91
N ILE A 421 -26.95 25.91 4.79
CA ILE A 421 -26.94 24.45 4.62
C ILE A 421 -28.26 23.92 5.15
N VAL A 422 -29.06 23.25 4.32
CA VAL A 422 -30.30 22.56 4.72
C VAL A 422 -30.07 21.07 4.51
N ALA A 423 -30.01 20.32 5.61
CA ALA A 423 -29.92 18.86 5.58
C ALA A 423 -31.24 18.26 6.07
N GLN A 424 -31.77 17.28 5.34
CA GLN A 424 -32.96 16.51 5.76
C GLN A 424 -32.60 15.36 6.72
N GLY A 425 -31.30 15.14 6.98
CA GLY A 425 -30.76 14.10 7.86
C GLY A 425 -29.67 14.64 8.80
N ALA A 426 -29.00 13.74 9.51
CA ALA A 426 -27.96 14.11 10.48
C ALA A 426 -26.75 14.77 9.80
N ILE A 427 -26.32 15.93 10.31
CA ILE A 427 -25.05 16.55 9.95
C ILE A 427 -23.97 16.00 10.87
N GLN A 428 -23.03 15.23 10.32
CA GLN A 428 -21.86 14.74 11.05
C GLN A 428 -20.66 15.68 10.81
N ALA A 429 -20.27 16.44 11.83
CA ALA A 429 -19.08 17.28 11.80
C ALA A 429 -18.16 16.95 12.98
N LYS A 430 -16.84 16.99 12.77
CA LYS A 430 -15.85 16.87 13.87
C LYS A 430 -15.92 18.07 14.83
N SER A 431 -16.21 19.25 14.30
CA SER A 431 -16.46 20.47 15.05
C SER A 431 -17.39 21.38 14.25
N PHE A 432 -18.20 22.18 14.96
CA PHE A 432 -18.91 23.33 14.40
C PHE A 432 -18.27 24.57 14.97
N GLU A 433 -17.64 25.40 14.14
CA GLU A 433 -17.05 26.67 14.56
C GLU A 433 -17.96 27.82 14.11
N GLY A 434 -18.65 28.46 15.08
CA GLY A 434 -19.58 29.56 14.82
C GLY A 434 -20.65 29.67 15.90
N ASN A 435 -21.38 30.79 15.93
CA ASN A 435 -22.38 31.08 16.97
C ASN A 435 -23.71 30.30 16.81
N GLY A 436 -23.78 29.31 15.91
CA GLY A 436 -24.97 28.49 15.64
C GLY A 436 -26.21 29.25 15.15
N SER A 437 -26.18 30.59 15.08
CA SER A 437 -27.35 31.46 14.92
C SER A 437 -28.08 31.33 13.58
N LYS A 438 -27.46 30.64 12.61
CA LYS A 438 -28.00 30.44 11.25
C LYS A 438 -28.40 28.99 10.97
N LEU A 439 -28.29 28.08 11.94
CA LEU A 439 -28.80 26.72 11.82
C LEU A 439 -30.33 26.76 11.98
N GLN A 440 -31.07 26.30 10.96
CA GLN A 440 -32.52 26.25 10.95
C GLN A 440 -32.98 24.82 10.68
N GLY A 441 -34.11 24.41 11.27
CA GLY A 441 -34.68 23.07 11.03
C GLY A 441 -33.98 21.92 11.75
N LEU A 442 -33.06 22.22 12.68
CA LEU A 442 -32.64 21.23 13.67
C LEU A 442 -33.85 20.95 14.58
N PRO A 443 -34.31 19.69 14.75
CA PRO A 443 -35.30 19.36 15.75
C PRO A 443 -34.68 19.59 17.14
N MET A 444 -34.75 20.82 17.62
CA MET A 444 -34.34 21.19 18.97
C MET A 444 -35.49 20.88 19.92
N LEU A 445 -35.36 19.81 20.70
CA LEU A 445 -36.13 19.61 21.93
C LEU A 445 -35.60 20.59 23.01
N SER A 446 -35.76 21.90 22.82
CA SER A 446 -35.17 22.88 23.74
C SER A 446 -36.11 23.22 24.88
N TYR A 447 -35.84 22.63 26.05
CA TYR A 447 -36.40 23.02 27.36
C TYR A 447 -35.81 24.34 27.90
N TRP A 448 -35.03 25.07 27.10
CA TRP A 448 -34.26 26.26 27.53
C TRP A 448 -34.90 27.52 26.95
N THR A 449 -35.81 28.15 27.70
CA THR A 449 -36.33 29.50 27.38
C THR A 449 -35.64 30.55 28.25
N ARG A 450 -35.31 31.69 27.64
CA ARG A 450 -34.70 32.85 28.31
C ARG A 450 -35.74 33.47 29.25
N GLU A 451 -35.65 33.17 30.53
CA GLU A 451 -36.44 33.86 31.57
C GLU A 451 -35.82 35.25 31.87
N THR A 452 -36.67 36.19 32.28
CA THR A 452 -36.28 37.60 32.43
C THR A 452 -35.54 37.80 33.75
N VAL A 453 -34.33 38.37 33.68
CA VAL A 453 -33.54 38.74 34.86
C VAL A 453 -34.37 39.65 35.77
N GLY A 454 -34.67 39.19 37.00
CA GLY A 454 -35.42 39.94 38.01
C GLY A 454 -36.77 39.36 38.42
N THR A 455 -37.27 38.29 37.79
CA THR A 455 -38.44 37.57 38.29
C THR A 455 -38.04 36.56 39.38
N PRO A 456 -38.72 36.50 40.55
CA PRO A 456 -38.35 35.62 41.66
C PRO A 456 -38.45 34.11 41.36
N THR A 457 -38.91 33.72 40.18
CA THR A 457 -39.04 32.33 39.70
C THR A 457 -37.95 31.90 38.73
N SER A 458 -37.06 32.81 38.28
CA SER A 458 -36.05 32.49 37.27
C SER A 458 -34.94 31.63 37.89
N ASN A 459 -34.91 30.35 37.53
CA ASN A 459 -33.83 29.43 37.95
C ASN A 459 -32.68 29.39 36.93
N LEU A 460 -32.85 30.04 35.78
CA LEU A 460 -31.85 30.12 34.72
C LEU A 460 -31.58 31.57 34.33
N TYR A 461 -30.31 31.91 34.17
CA TYR A 461 -29.80 33.23 33.84
C TYR A 461 -28.78 33.10 32.70
N TYR A 462 -28.71 34.11 31.85
CA TYR A 462 -27.73 34.19 30.78
C TYR A 462 -27.13 35.59 30.75
N ASP A 463 -25.81 35.68 30.89
CA ASP A 463 -25.07 36.95 30.92
C ASP A 463 -23.70 36.75 30.25
N ASP A 464 -23.30 37.65 29.35
CA ASP A 464 -22.00 37.65 28.65
C ASP A 464 -21.53 36.29 28.06
N GLY A 465 -22.45 35.47 27.54
CA GLY A 465 -22.10 34.16 26.95
C GLY A 465 -22.12 32.99 27.93
N ASN A 466 -22.33 33.27 29.21
CA ASN A 466 -22.30 32.31 30.30
C ASN A 466 -23.72 31.96 30.76
N VAL A 467 -23.93 30.71 31.14
CA VAL A 467 -25.20 30.21 31.69
C VAL A 467 -25.10 30.15 33.20
N GLY A 468 -26.01 30.83 33.90
CA GLY A 468 -26.16 30.76 35.35
C GLY A 468 -27.37 29.93 35.75
N ILE A 469 -27.19 28.84 36.49
CA ILE A 469 -28.30 28.13 37.15
C ILE A 469 -28.38 28.66 38.57
N ARG A 470 -29.47 29.34 38.92
CA ARG A 470 -29.66 30.06 40.20
C ARG A 470 -28.57 31.10 40.53
N ASP A 471 -27.76 31.46 39.53
CA ASP A 471 -26.73 32.50 39.62
C ASP A 471 -27.03 33.59 38.59
N SER A 472 -27.46 34.76 39.07
CA SER A 472 -27.79 35.90 38.21
C SER A 472 -26.59 36.60 37.58
N LYS A 473 -25.35 36.24 37.96
CA LYS A 473 -24.10 36.84 37.47
C LYS A 473 -23.07 35.74 37.15
N PRO A 474 -23.34 34.90 36.13
CA PRO A 474 -22.48 33.77 35.85
C PRO A 474 -21.08 34.22 35.40
N ILE A 475 -20.08 33.90 36.22
CA ILE A 475 -18.67 34.27 36.01
C ILE A 475 -17.91 33.30 35.09
N ALA A 476 -18.55 32.19 34.69
CA ALA A 476 -18.00 31.16 33.83
C ALA A 476 -19.08 30.54 32.93
N SER A 477 -18.67 29.88 31.84
CA SER A 477 -19.54 29.31 30.78
C SER A 477 -20.77 28.56 31.32
N LEU A 478 -20.62 27.85 32.44
CA LEU A 478 -21.71 27.39 33.28
C LEU A 478 -21.37 27.69 34.75
N SER A 479 -22.20 28.51 35.40
CA SER A 479 -22.09 28.84 36.82
C SER A 479 -23.35 28.35 37.53
N VAL A 480 -23.19 27.67 38.66
CA VAL A 480 -24.32 27.15 39.44
C VAL A 480 -24.23 27.71 40.85
N GLY A 481 -25.20 28.55 41.22
CA GLY A 481 -25.26 29.21 42.53
C GLY A 481 -26.02 28.37 43.55
N GLY A 482 -25.47 28.25 44.77
CA GLY A 482 -26.26 27.85 45.93
C GLY A 482 -27.28 28.95 46.20
N GLY A 483 -28.56 28.60 46.34
CA GLY A 483 -29.62 29.59 46.55
C GLY A 483 -29.34 30.53 47.74
N GLN A 484 -30.04 31.66 47.81
CA GLN A 484 -29.86 32.63 48.90
C GLN A 484 -30.30 32.01 50.25
N ALA A 485 -29.48 32.18 51.29
CA ALA A 485 -29.82 31.79 52.64
C ALA A 485 -31.02 32.60 53.16
N PHE A 486 -31.92 31.97 53.89
CA PHE A 486 -33.12 32.62 54.43
C PHE A 486 -33.41 32.18 55.88
N ILE A 487 -34.17 33.00 56.60
CA ILE A 487 -34.61 32.69 57.97
C ILE A 487 -35.83 31.77 57.89
N GLY A 488 -35.77 30.61 58.55
CA GLY A 488 -36.89 29.68 58.57
C GLY A 488 -38.09 30.19 59.37
N LYS A 489 -39.30 29.78 58.98
CA LYS A 489 -40.53 30.12 59.72
C LYS A 489 -40.61 29.34 61.02
N GLY A 490 -41.21 29.95 62.04
CA GLY A 490 -41.41 29.31 63.35
C GLY A 490 -40.17 29.35 64.24
N VAL A 491 -40.23 28.59 65.33
CA VAL A 491 -39.15 28.51 66.35
C VAL A 491 -38.76 27.06 66.61
N LEU A 492 -37.49 26.84 66.97
CA LEU A 492 -36.99 25.53 67.37
C LEU A 492 -37.29 25.25 68.86
N ASN A 493 -37.75 24.05 69.17
CA ASN A 493 -38.10 23.61 70.53
C ASN A 493 -36.97 22.81 71.19
N SER A 494 -36.45 21.80 70.50
CA SER A 494 -35.43 20.89 71.04
C SER A 494 -34.60 20.23 69.96
N LEU A 495 -33.33 19.95 70.27
CA LEU A 495 -32.43 19.12 69.48
C LEU A 495 -31.93 17.95 70.34
N THR A 496 -32.29 16.73 69.95
CA THR A 496 -31.95 15.51 70.70
C THR A 496 -31.67 14.37 69.74
N ASP A 497 -30.54 13.69 69.89
CA ASP A 497 -30.12 12.55 69.06
C ASP A 497 -30.34 12.78 67.57
N SER A 498 -29.77 13.87 67.05
CA SER A 498 -29.93 14.30 65.66
C SER A 498 -31.34 14.73 65.23
N VAL A 499 -32.36 14.63 66.07
CA VAL A 499 -33.73 15.06 65.73
C VAL A 499 -33.96 16.49 66.22
N LEU A 500 -34.38 17.36 65.29
CA LEU A 500 -34.74 18.75 65.56
C LEU A 500 -36.26 18.92 65.49
N ASP A 501 -36.85 19.30 66.62
CA ASP A 501 -38.28 19.60 66.74
C ASP A 501 -38.53 21.12 66.70
N GLY A 502 -39.54 21.54 65.96
CA GLY A 502 -39.98 22.93 65.82
C GLY A 502 -41.41 23.17 66.29
N TYR A 503 -41.76 24.44 66.52
CA TYR A 503 -43.11 24.91 66.79
C TYR A 503 -43.50 26.00 65.77
N GLN A 504 -44.63 25.80 65.10
CA GLN A 504 -45.08 26.63 63.96
C GLN A 504 -44.04 26.76 62.83
N THR A 505 -43.15 25.79 62.71
CA THR A 505 -42.20 25.68 61.60
C THR A 505 -42.89 25.14 60.35
N ALA A 506 -42.29 25.40 59.19
CA ALA A 506 -42.77 24.94 57.89
C ALA A 506 -41.68 24.14 57.17
N PHE A 507 -41.13 23.11 57.83
CA PHE A 507 -39.94 22.42 57.35
C PHE A 507 -40.14 21.70 56.01
N LEU A 508 -41.29 21.07 55.76
CA LEU A 508 -41.55 20.43 54.46
C LEU A 508 -41.65 21.45 53.32
N ASP A 509 -42.06 22.67 53.63
CA ASP A 509 -42.24 23.72 52.62
C ASP A 509 -40.94 24.53 52.37
N GLN A 510 -40.02 24.52 53.35
CA GLN A 510 -38.86 25.41 53.34
C GLN A 510 -37.52 24.68 53.28
N VAL A 511 -37.44 23.42 53.69
CA VAL A 511 -36.18 22.71 53.86
C VAL A 511 -36.13 21.51 52.92
N THR A 512 -35.02 21.35 52.21
CA THR A 512 -34.73 20.16 51.40
C THR A 512 -33.65 19.31 52.07
N ILE A 513 -33.66 18.00 51.83
CA ILE A 513 -32.56 17.11 52.25
C ILE A 513 -31.24 17.66 51.67
N GLY A 514 -30.21 17.71 52.50
CA GLY A 514 -28.90 18.26 52.14
C GLY A 514 -28.74 19.75 52.42
N ASP A 515 -29.81 20.52 52.71
CA ASP A 515 -29.67 21.91 53.15
C ASP A 515 -28.91 22.00 54.47
N THR A 516 -28.26 23.14 54.71
CA THR A 516 -27.62 23.39 55.99
C THR A 516 -28.51 24.24 56.89
N ILE A 517 -28.62 23.84 58.15
CA ILE A 517 -29.33 24.57 59.19
C ILE A 517 -28.33 25.11 60.18
N THR A 518 -28.38 26.43 60.37
CA THR A 518 -27.58 27.14 61.37
C THR A 518 -28.49 27.73 62.43
N ILE A 519 -28.31 27.30 63.68
CA ILE A 519 -29.17 27.67 64.82
C ILE A 519 -28.57 28.85 65.60
N GLY A 520 -29.39 29.82 65.99
CA GLY A 520 -28.97 30.92 66.86
C GLY A 520 -28.29 32.09 66.15
N MET A 521 -28.31 32.12 64.81
CA MET A 521 -28.00 33.31 64.02
C MET A 521 -29.29 33.93 63.47
N LEU A 522 -29.50 35.22 63.75
CA LEU A 522 -30.56 35.99 63.10
C LEU A 522 -29.95 37.08 62.21
N ILE A 523 -30.22 37.01 60.91
CA ILE A 523 -29.93 38.11 59.98
C ILE A 523 -30.88 39.27 60.34
N ALA A 524 -30.40 40.52 60.23
CA ALA A 524 -31.16 41.71 60.66
C ALA A 524 -32.62 41.71 60.14
N GLN A 525 -33.61 41.78 61.03
CA GLN A 525 -35.02 41.79 60.64
C GLN A 525 -35.40 43.18 60.15
N THR A 526 -36.09 43.26 59.02
CA THR A 526 -36.46 44.54 58.41
C THR A 526 -37.95 44.59 58.09
N GLY A 527 -38.67 45.54 58.69
CA GLY A 527 -40.09 45.78 58.41
C GLY A 527 -40.29 47.13 57.72
N VAL A 528 -41.02 47.16 56.61
CA VAL A 528 -41.39 48.42 55.93
C VAL A 528 -42.58 49.03 56.66
N ILE A 529 -42.46 50.29 57.06
CA ILE A 529 -43.51 51.04 57.74
C ILE A 529 -44.61 51.36 56.73
N GLU A 530 -45.80 50.82 56.95
CA GLU A 530 -47.00 51.15 56.17
C GLU A 530 -47.51 52.54 56.57
N ARG A 531 -47.68 52.77 57.88
CA ARG A 531 -48.07 54.08 58.43
C ARG A 531 -47.65 54.21 59.89
N VAL A 532 -47.46 55.46 60.33
CA VAL A 532 -47.21 55.81 61.73
C VAL A 532 -48.53 56.20 62.39
N VAL A 533 -48.86 55.59 63.52
CA VAL A 533 -50.16 55.76 64.21
C VAL A 533 -50.05 56.80 65.34
N SER A 534 -48.98 56.77 66.12
CA SER A 534 -48.67 57.74 67.18
C SER A 534 -47.16 57.70 67.54
N ASP A 535 -46.72 58.50 68.51
CA ASP A 535 -45.32 58.46 69.01
C ASP A 535 -44.89 57.07 69.54
N THR A 536 -45.86 56.27 69.96
CA THR A 536 -45.66 54.93 70.55
C THR A 536 -46.24 53.81 69.70
N GLU A 537 -46.75 54.09 68.50
CA GLU A 537 -47.38 53.05 67.68
C GLU A 537 -47.23 53.28 66.17
N LEU A 538 -46.95 52.22 65.42
CA LEU A 538 -46.96 52.21 63.94
C LEU A 538 -47.39 50.84 63.40
N THR A 539 -47.73 50.77 62.11
CA THR A 539 -48.00 49.50 61.41
C THR A 539 -47.01 49.25 60.28
N LEU A 540 -46.65 47.98 60.10
CA LEU A 540 -45.79 47.49 59.03
C LEU A 540 -46.63 46.94 57.87
N GLN A 541 -46.08 46.95 56.65
CA GLN A 541 -46.72 46.35 55.47
C GLN A 541 -46.88 44.83 55.62
N GLU A 542 -45.89 44.20 56.25
CA GLU A 542 -45.88 42.78 56.59
C GLU A 542 -45.37 42.61 58.03
N GLN A 543 -45.85 41.58 58.71
CA GLN A 543 -45.38 41.26 60.06
C GLN A 543 -43.89 40.89 60.03
N LEU A 544 -43.15 41.23 61.09
CA LEU A 544 -41.77 40.77 61.20
C LEU A 544 -41.72 39.24 61.29
N PRO A 545 -40.67 38.58 60.74
CA PRO A 545 -40.51 37.13 60.79
C PRO A 545 -40.57 36.55 62.20
N ILE A 546 -40.12 37.32 63.20
CA ILE A 546 -40.17 36.95 64.62
C ILE A 546 -40.81 38.08 65.42
N VAL A 547 -41.70 37.73 66.34
CA VAL A 547 -42.26 38.66 67.32
C VAL A 547 -41.14 39.22 68.19
N VAL A 548 -40.88 40.52 68.11
CA VAL A 548 -39.94 41.21 68.98
C VAL A 548 -40.65 41.72 70.23
N THR A 549 -39.96 41.66 71.38
CA THR A 549 -40.46 42.18 72.65
C THR A 549 -39.40 43.09 73.25
N ASN A 550 -39.75 44.34 73.56
CA ASN A 550 -38.91 45.35 74.20
C ASN A 550 -37.48 45.39 73.63
N SER A 551 -37.36 45.56 72.33
CA SER A 551 -36.10 45.45 71.58
C SER A 551 -35.64 46.80 71.03
N ALA A 552 -34.33 47.05 71.03
CA ALA A 552 -33.77 48.23 70.35
C ALA A 552 -33.91 48.08 68.84
N TYR A 553 -34.06 49.20 68.13
CA TYR A 553 -34.24 49.21 66.68
C TYR A 553 -33.41 50.33 66.04
N GLU A 554 -33.20 50.20 64.74
CA GLU A 554 -32.65 51.22 63.85
C GLU A 554 -33.72 51.61 62.83
N TYR A 555 -33.67 52.85 62.36
CA TYR A 555 -34.55 53.37 61.32
C TYR A 555 -33.74 53.70 60.07
N LEU A 556 -34.21 53.18 58.94
CA LEU A 556 -33.69 53.45 57.61
C LEU A 556 -34.74 54.25 56.81
N PRO A 557 -34.48 55.52 56.48
CA PRO A 557 -35.41 56.34 55.71
C PRO A 557 -35.68 55.78 54.30
N PRO A 558 -36.87 56.01 53.72
CA PRO A 558 -37.15 55.59 52.35
C PRO A 558 -36.15 56.20 51.35
N GLY A 559 -35.52 55.36 50.54
CA GLY A 559 -34.53 55.79 49.53
C GLY A 559 -33.13 56.11 50.06
N SER A 560 -32.86 55.94 51.37
CA SER A 560 -31.54 56.10 51.98
C SER A 560 -30.84 54.75 52.19
N ALA A 561 -29.51 54.76 52.19
CA ALA A 561 -28.68 53.62 52.61
C ALA A 561 -28.24 53.72 54.09
N ASP A 562 -28.33 54.91 54.69
CA ASP A 562 -27.84 55.18 56.04
C ASP A 562 -28.88 54.90 57.12
N LYS A 563 -28.50 54.08 58.10
CA LYS A 563 -29.33 53.71 59.26
C LYS A 563 -29.08 54.66 60.42
N THR A 564 -30.14 55.01 61.14
CA THR A 564 -30.06 55.80 62.37
C THR A 564 -30.58 54.99 63.55
N LYS A 565 -29.99 55.14 64.74
CA LYS A 565 -30.45 54.41 65.93
C LYS A 565 -31.81 54.95 66.36
N GLY A 566 -32.79 54.05 66.53
CA GLY A 566 -34.12 54.37 67.03
C GLY A 566 -34.07 54.79 68.50
N LYS A 567 -34.96 55.71 68.89
CA LYS A 567 -35.13 56.10 70.29
C LYS A 567 -36.17 55.20 70.94
N GLY A 568 -35.89 54.71 72.15
CA GLY A 568 -36.79 53.79 72.87
C GLY A 568 -36.65 52.33 72.42
N MET A 569 -37.59 51.51 72.86
CA MET A 569 -37.64 50.06 72.61
C MET A 569 -38.97 49.71 71.94
N ILE A 570 -38.99 48.64 71.14
CA ILE A 570 -40.17 48.24 70.37
C ILE A 570 -40.56 46.79 70.60
N SER A 571 -41.87 46.53 70.58
CA SER A 571 -42.48 45.22 70.61
C SER A 571 -43.44 45.08 69.43
N THR A 572 -43.60 43.90 68.86
CA THR A 572 -44.54 43.64 67.76
C THR A 572 -45.69 42.76 68.19
N ASN A 573 -46.88 42.99 67.62
CA ASN A 573 -47.99 42.05 67.65
C ASN A 573 -48.59 42.00 66.23
N GLY A 574 -48.22 40.98 65.45
CA GLY A 574 -48.51 40.94 64.02
C GLY A 574 -47.83 42.10 63.27
N VAL A 575 -48.59 42.83 62.45
CA VAL A 575 -48.11 44.03 61.73
C VAL A 575 -48.00 45.27 62.61
N GLN A 576 -48.56 45.25 63.83
CA GLN A 576 -48.54 46.39 64.74
C GLN A 576 -47.22 46.41 65.53
N VAL A 577 -46.60 47.59 65.61
CA VAL A 577 -45.39 47.84 66.42
C VAL A 577 -45.74 48.83 67.53
N ILE A 578 -45.50 48.42 68.77
CA ILE A 578 -45.73 49.18 69.99
C ILE A 578 -44.38 49.60 70.56
N GLY A 579 -44.19 50.91 70.68
CA GLY A 579 -42.96 51.53 71.20
C GLY A 579 -43.09 51.97 72.66
N SER A 580 -42.03 51.78 73.43
CA SER A 580 -41.86 52.27 74.80
C SER A 580 -40.68 53.26 74.84
N GLY A 581 -40.97 54.52 75.17
CA GLY A 581 -39.98 55.61 75.10
C GLY A 581 -39.60 56.04 73.67
N THR A 582 -40.43 55.69 72.68
CA THR A 582 -40.25 56.03 71.26
C THR A 582 -40.89 57.38 70.93
N ASN A 583 -40.50 57.96 69.79
CA ASN A 583 -41.14 59.15 69.21
C ASN A 583 -41.35 58.94 67.70
N PHE A 584 -42.18 57.97 67.34
CA PHE A 584 -42.31 57.55 65.96
C PHE A 584 -42.87 58.65 65.04
N ALA A 585 -43.81 59.49 65.50
CA ALA A 585 -44.42 60.49 64.61
C ALA A 585 -43.43 61.55 64.14
N LYS A 586 -42.32 61.75 64.87
CA LYS A 586 -41.24 62.69 64.52
C LYS A 586 -40.02 62.01 63.89
N ASP A 587 -39.68 60.82 64.37
CA ASP A 587 -38.39 60.19 64.06
C ASP A 587 -38.47 59.16 62.91
N VAL A 588 -39.67 58.73 62.49
CA VAL A 588 -39.85 57.79 61.36
C VAL A 588 -40.93 58.23 60.38
N ALA A 589 -40.94 57.68 59.17
CA ALA A 589 -41.91 58.00 58.11
C ALA A 589 -42.40 56.74 57.38
N ALA A 590 -43.61 56.81 56.82
CA ALA A 590 -44.16 55.76 55.97
C ALA A 590 -43.26 55.49 54.76
N GLY A 591 -43.09 54.22 54.38
CA GLY A 591 -42.13 53.76 53.36
C GLY A 591 -40.70 53.59 53.87
N GLY A 592 -40.36 54.13 55.04
CA GLY A 592 -39.10 53.83 55.73
C GLY A 592 -39.10 52.41 56.33
N LYS A 593 -37.94 51.95 56.77
CA LYS A 593 -37.76 50.59 57.29
C LYS A 593 -37.30 50.62 58.75
N ILE A 594 -37.95 49.80 59.57
CA ILE A 594 -37.47 49.46 60.91
C ILE A 594 -36.54 48.27 60.76
N VAL A 595 -35.32 48.42 61.25
CA VAL A 595 -34.29 47.39 61.23
C VAL A 595 -33.97 46.98 62.66
N ILE A 596 -34.17 45.71 62.98
CA ILE A 596 -33.65 45.12 64.22
C ILE A 596 -32.25 44.62 63.90
N ALA A 597 -31.26 45.14 64.61
CA ALA A 597 -29.86 44.76 64.41
C ALA A 597 -29.66 43.25 64.58
N ARG A 598 -28.64 42.71 63.88
CA ARG A 598 -28.21 41.31 63.95
C ARG A 598 -28.12 40.88 65.41
N PHE A 599 -28.92 39.88 65.79
CA PHE A 599 -28.82 39.28 67.12
C PHE A 599 -27.75 38.19 67.08
N GLU A 600 -26.67 38.40 67.83
CA GLU A 600 -25.74 37.34 68.23
C GLU A 600 -26.17 36.86 69.62
N SER A 601 -26.29 35.55 69.79
CA SER A 601 -26.71 34.95 71.06
C SER A 601 -25.88 35.48 72.22
N ALA A 602 -26.56 36.07 73.22
CA ALA A 602 -25.94 36.56 74.46
C ALA A 602 -25.26 35.47 75.30
N ASN A 603 -25.39 34.20 74.90
CA ASN A 603 -24.79 33.04 75.58
C ASN A 603 -23.30 32.82 75.22
N SER A 604 -22.70 33.74 74.45
CA SER A 604 -21.26 33.73 74.14
C SER A 604 -20.41 34.50 75.16
N MET A 605 -21.00 35.18 76.15
CA MET A 605 -20.27 35.84 77.23
C MET A 605 -20.43 35.08 78.57
N PRO A 606 -19.34 34.88 79.35
CA PRO A 606 -19.41 34.21 80.65
C PRO A 606 -20.36 34.96 81.60
N GLN A 607 -21.32 34.24 82.20
CA GLN A 607 -22.27 34.84 83.12
C GLN A 607 -21.66 34.89 84.52
N GLN A 608 -21.37 36.08 85.03
CA GLN A 608 -20.77 36.29 86.35
C GLN A 608 -21.76 36.96 87.30
N SER A 609 -21.95 36.37 88.49
CA SER A 609 -22.73 36.97 89.55
C SER A 609 -22.04 36.79 90.91
N GLY A 610 -22.05 37.83 91.75
CA GLY A 610 -21.52 37.76 93.10
C GLY A 610 -22.35 36.82 93.97
N ILE A 611 -21.72 36.08 94.88
CA ILE A 611 -22.45 35.23 95.82
C ILE A 611 -23.09 36.13 96.90
N ALA A 612 -24.39 35.97 97.17
CA ALA A 612 -25.13 36.69 98.20
C ALA A 612 -25.07 35.98 99.55
N ALA A 613 -25.26 34.65 99.56
CA ALA A 613 -25.12 33.81 100.76
C ALA A 613 -24.81 32.37 100.35
N VAL A 614 -24.00 31.65 101.14
CA VAL A 614 -23.81 30.20 101.02
C VAL A 614 -24.60 29.53 102.14
N THR A 615 -25.48 28.60 101.79
CA THR A 615 -26.39 27.94 102.72
C THR A 615 -25.79 26.63 103.26
N ASP A 616 -25.21 25.82 102.36
CA ASP A 616 -24.54 24.55 102.68
C ASP A 616 -23.55 24.18 101.54
N PRO A 617 -22.80 23.07 101.62
CA PRO A 617 -21.81 22.70 100.58
C PRO A 617 -22.38 22.56 99.15
N THR A 618 -23.69 22.38 99.05
CA THR A 618 -24.46 22.14 97.83
C THR A 618 -25.50 23.22 97.53
N GLN A 619 -25.63 24.27 98.33
CA GLN A 619 -26.61 25.33 98.11
C GLN A 619 -26.02 26.71 98.38
N LEU A 620 -26.22 27.65 97.45
CA LEU A 620 -25.94 29.08 97.66
C LEU A 620 -26.97 29.96 96.95
N THR A 621 -26.89 31.26 97.18
CA THR A 621 -27.70 32.28 96.50
C THR A 621 -26.81 33.36 95.88
N LEU A 622 -27.21 33.88 94.73
CA LEU A 622 -26.53 34.92 93.97
C LEU A 622 -27.11 36.31 94.25
N LYS A 623 -26.29 37.36 94.13
CA LYS A 623 -26.71 38.77 94.30
C LYS A 623 -27.67 39.21 93.20
N THR A 624 -27.41 38.75 91.98
CA THR A 624 -28.31 38.88 90.83
C THR A 624 -28.48 37.52 90.19
N PRO A 625 -29.69 37.16 89.70
CA PRO A 625 -29.87 35.93 88.97
C PRO A 625 -28.98 35.94 87.72
N PHE A 626 -28.59 34.75 87.28
CA PHE A 626 -28.02 34.59 85.94
C PHE A 626 -29.05 34.99 84.88
N ALA A 627 -28.59 35.39 83.69
CA ALA A 627 -29.49 35.82 82.63
C ALA A 627 -30.36 34.66 82.13
N VAL A 628 -29.88 33.42 82.29
CA VAL A 628 -30.62 32.18 82.01
C VAL A 628 -30.33 31.19 83.14
N ASP A 629 -31.36 30.46 83.57
CA ASP A 629 -31.19 29.38 84.54
C ASP A 629 -30.43 28.20 83.93
N VAL A 630 -29.43 27.68 84.65
CA VAL A 630 -28.60 26.57 84.18
C VAL A 630 -29.00 25.27 84.87
N THR A 631 -28.77 24.12 84.24
CA THR A 631 -29.04 22.80 84.83
C THR A 631 -27.79 21.94 84.71
N ASP A 632 -27.37 21.33 85.82
CA ASP A 632 -26.20 20.44 85.97
C ASP A 632 -24.94 20.91 85.22
N SER A 633 -24.72 22.22 85.22
CA SER A 633 -23.67 22.86 84.42
C SER A 633 -22.36 23.00 85.19
N PRO A 634 -21.20 22.77 84.57
CA PRO A 634 -19.92 23.10 85.19
C PRO A 634 -19.82 24.61 85.41
N TYR A 635 -19.13 25.01 86.48
CA TYR A 635 -18.98 26.42 86.84
C TYR A 635 -17.54 26.74 87.20
N GLN A 636 -17.25 28.03 87.22
CA GLN A 636 -16.03 28.61 87.72
C GLN A 636 -16.36 29.58 88.85
N TYR A 637 -15.38 29.93 89.65
CA TYR A 637 -15.49 31.00 90.61
C TYR A 637 -14.28 31.93 90.50
N VAL A 638 -14.51 33.21 90.78
CA VAL A 638 -13.49 34.26 90.73
C VAL A 638 -13.48 34.93 92.09
N VAL A 639 -12.34 34.87 92.78
CA VAL A 639 -12.08 35.68 93.97
C VAL A 639 -11.56 37.06 93.51
N ALA A 640 -12.03 38.14 94.12
CA ALA A 640 -11.78 39.52 93.71
C ALA A 640 -10.32 39.79 93.28
N GLY A 641 -10.13 40.22 92.02
CA GLY A 641 -8.80 40.50 91.43
C GLY A 641 -8.03 39.27 90.89
N GLY A 642 -8.58 38.06 91.04
CA GLY A 642 -7.99 36.80 90.57
C GLY A 642 -8.47 36.35 89.19
N LYS A 643 -7.83 35.30 88.66
CA LYS A 643 -8.27 34.60 87.44
C LYS A 643 -9.38 33.58 87.77
N PRO A 644 -10.27 33.23 86.82
CA PRO A 644 -11.30 32.22 87.03
C PRO A 644 -10.70 30.85 87.40
N GLN A 645 -11.24 30.22 88.45
CA GLN A 645 -10.87 28.88 88.91
C GLN A 645 -12.04 27.92 88.67
N ALA A 646 -11.76 26.68 88.25
CA ALA A 646 -12.80 25.66 88.07
C ALA A 646 -13.43 25.29 89.42
N GLY A 647 -14.77 25.32 89.47
CA GLY A 647 -15.54 24.83 90.60
C GLY A 647 -15.56 23.31 90.63
N ALA A 648 -15.53 22.73 91.82
CA ALA A 648 -15.78 21.30 92.00
C ALA A 648 -17.28 21.03 91.85
N GLY A 649 -17.66 20.00 91.08
CA GLY A 649 -19.06 19.61 90.84
C GLY A 649 -19.77 20.41 89.74
N THR A 650 -21.08 20.23 89.64
CA THR A 650 -21.97 20.96 88.70
C THR A 650 -23.00 21.79 89.46
N ILE A 651 -23.61 22.77 88.80
CA ILE A 651 -24.63 23.64 89.38
C ILE A 651 -25.88 23.76 88.51
N SER A 652 -27.01 23.86 89.19
CA SER A 652 -28.33 24.15 88.65
C SER A 652 -28.87 25.43 89.30
N THR A 653 -29.46 26.34 88.54
CA THR A 653 -30.03 27.59 89.08
C THR A 653 -31.53 27.69 88.86
N ASN A 654 -32.19 28.37 89.79
CA ASN A 654 -33.58 28.79 89.68
C ASN A 654 -33.68 30.21 90.24
N GLY A 655 -33.58 31.19 89.34
CA GLY A 655 -33.38 32.59 89.66
C GLY A 655 -32.06 32.83 90.41
N VAL A 656 -32.15 33.31 91.64
CA VAL A 656 -30.95 33.56 92.48
C VAL A 656 -30.48 32.32 93.23
N LYS A 657 -31.26 31.24 93.27
CA LYS A 657 -30.88 30.02 93.99
C LYS A 657 -29.99 29.13 93.13
N VAL A 658 -28.94 28.59 93.72
CA VAL A 658 -27.99 27.68 93.07
C VAL A 658 -27.90 26.40 93.87
N THR A 659 -28.22 25.28 93.23
CA THR A 659 -28.07 23.92 93.75
C THR A 659 -26.90 23.24 93.08
N GLY A 660 -25.95 22.74 93.85
CA GLY A 660 -24.73 22.09 93.39
C GLY A 660 -24.74 20.59 93.62
N ALA A 661 -24.29 19.82 92.64
CA ALA A 661 -24.06 18.38 92.76
C ALA A 661 -22.54 18.11 92.79
N GLY A 662 -22.05 17.49 93.87
CA GLY A 662 -20.61 17.26 94.07
C GLY A 662 -19.80 18.54 94.34
N THR A 663 -20.46 19.61 94.79
CA THR A 663 -19.86 20.92 95.06
C THR A 663 -19.42 21.07 96.53
N ALA A 664 -18.58 22.07 96.80
CA ALA A 664 -18.11 22.42 98.14
C ALA A 664 -18.19 23.94 98.38
N PHE A 665 -19.39 24.51 98.23
CA PHE A 665 -19.60 25.96 98.26
C PHE A 665 -19.21 26.66 99.57
N THR A 666 -19.18 25.94 100.69
CA THR A 666 -18.78 26.47 102.01
C THR A 666 -17.34 26.98 102.04
N THR A 667 -16.53 26.68 101.01
CA THR A 667 -15.17 27.19 100.85
C THR A 667 -15.11 28.58 100.20
N PHE A 668 -16.24 29.12 99.71
CA PHE A 668 -16.30 30.42 99.05
C PHE A 668 -16.60 31.56 100.01
N ASP A 669 -15.82 32.64 99.91
CA ASP A 669 -16.08 33.88 100.64
C ASP A 669 -17.11 34.73 99.89
N VAL A 670 -18.29 34.89 100.50
CA VAL A 670 -19.43 35.66 99.98
C VAL A 670 -19.12 37.14 99.69
N ALA A 671 -18.11 37.72 100.34
CA ALA A 671 -17.76 39.13 100.12
C ALA A 671 -16.93 39.34 98.85
N THR A 672 -16.12 38.35 98.47
CA THR A 672 -15.07 38.51 97.45
C THR A 672 -15.22 37.54 96.27
N THR A 673 -16.08 36.52 96.38
CA THR A 673 -16.21 35.48 95.36
C THR A 673 -17.43 35.72 94.47
N SER A 674 -17.22 35.68 93.16
CA SER A 674 -18.27 35.61 92.16
C SER A 674 -18.30 34.24 91.51
N LEU A 675 -19.50 33.78 91.23
CA LEU A 675 -19.77 32.56 90.50
C LEU A 675 -19.85 32.91 89.02
N VAL A 676 -19.07 32.20 88.21
CA VAL A 676 -19.00 32.36 86.76
C VAL A 676 -19.49 31.09 86.12
N VAL A 677 -20.57 31.13 85.36
CA VAL A 677 -20.88 30.05 84.43
C VAL A 677 -20.10 30.33 83.15
N PRO A 678 -19.10 29.50 82.80
CA PRO A 678 -18.45 29.60 81.50
C PRO A 678 -19.50 29.36 80.40
N PRO A 679 -19.36 29.96 79.21
CA PRO A 679 -20.35 29.81 78.14
C PRO A 679 -20.60 28.32 77.84
N THR A 680 -21.75 27.81 78.28
CA THR A 680 -22.20 26.43 78.04
C THR A 680 -23.34 26.45 77.03
N THR A 681 -22.95 26.38 75.77
CA THR A 681 -23.59 25.72 74.62
C THR A 681 -23.05 26.43 73.38
N THR A 682 -22.11 25.79 72.70
CA THR A 682 -21.65 26.20 71.38
C THR A 682 -22.79 25.99 70.37
N LEU A 683 -23.67 26.97 70.24
CA LEU A 683 -24.57 27.12 69.09
C LEU A 683 -24.05 28.33 68.31
N PRO A 684 -23.53 28.19 67.07
CA PRO A 684 -23.98 27.28 66.01
C PRO A 684 -22.88 26.32 65.50
N GLN A 685 -23.17 25.03 65.46
CA GLN A 685 -22.58 24.14 64.47
C GLN A 685 -23.54 24.15 63.28
N THR A 686 -23.07 24.55 62.10
CA THR A 686 -23.82 24.33 60.86
C THR A 686 -24.02 22.83 60.71
N MET A 687 -25.27 22.38 60.63
CA MET A 687 -25.64 20.97 60.50
C MET A 687 -26.29 20.73 59.14
N LEU A 688 -26.11 19.55 58.56
CA LEU A 688 -26.80 19.15 57.34
C LEU A 688 -28.12 18.46 57.66
N VAL A 689 -29.15 18.75 56.87
CA VAL A 689 -30.44 18.09 56.91
C VAL A 689 -30.30 16.71 56.28
N LYS A 690 -30.46 15.67 57.09
CA LYS A 690 -30.45 14.27 56.65
C LYS A 690 -31.84 13.83 56.18
N SER A 691 -32.89 14.26 56.88
CA SER A 691 -34.27 14.01 56.46
C SER A 691 -35.19 15.13 56.96
N VAL A 692 -36.29 15.34 56.24
CA VAL A 692 -37.37 16.24 56.63
C VAL A 692 -38.57 15.36 56.95
N ASP A 693 -38.82 15.15 58.25
CA ASP A 693 -39.73 14.10 58.72
C ASP A 693 -41.18 14.61 58.81
N SER A 694 -41.39 15.91 59.03
CA SER A 694 -42.70 16.58 58.99
C SER A 694 -42.55 18.12 58.94
N GLN A 695 -43.66 18.88 58.90
CA GLN A 695 -43.61 20.34 59.02
C GLN A 695 -42.89 20.86 60.27
N THR A 696 -42.84 20.04 61.32
CA THR A 696 -42.27 20.40 62.63
C THR A 696 -41.13 19.51 63.08
N ARG A 697 -40.63 18.60 62.23
CA ARG A 697 -39.53 17.70 62.59
C ARG A 697 -38.55 17.46 61.45
N LEU A 698 -37.26 17.46 61.78
CA LEU A 698 -36.13 17.15 60.90
C LEU A 698 -35.19 16.16 61.58
N THR A 699 -34.39 15.45 60.80
CA THR A 699 -33.17 14.80 61.27
C THR A 699 -31.93 15.48 60.68
N LEU A 700 -30.92 15.74 61.50
CA LEU A 700 -29.70 16.48 61.19
C LEU A 700 -28.45 15.62 61.37
N ILE A 701 -27.36 15.95 60.69
CA ILE A 701 -26.04 15.36 60.90
C ILE A 701 -24.97 16.45 60.91
N LEU A 702 -23.82 16.14 61.50
CA LEU A 702 -22.64 16.99 61.36
C LEU A 702 -22.06 16.87 59.94
N PRO A 703 -21.30 17.88 59.46
CA PRO A 703 -20.72 17.86 58.11
C PRO A 703 -19.83 16.64 57.80
N ASP A 704 -19.24 16.02 58.81
CA ASP A 704 -18.44 14.79 58.70
C ASP A 704 -19.27 13.49 58.71
N GLY A 705 -20.60 13.62 58.79
CA GLY A 705 -21.57 12.52 58.83
C GLY A 705 -21.82 11.95 60.23
N ALA A 706 -21.19 12.50 61.27
CA ALA A 706 -21.43 12.06 62.64
C ALA A 706 -22.82 12.49 63.15
N PRO A 707 -23.46 11.70 64.03
CA PRO A 707 -24.71 12.10 64.67
C PRO A 707 -24.48 13.30 65.59
N VAL A 708 -25.47 14.19 65.64
CA VAL A 708 -25.47 15.31 66.59
C VAL A 708 -25.73 14.78 67.99
N GLY A 709 -24.85 15.13 68.94
CA GLY A 709 -24.89 14.66 70.33
C GLY A 709 -26.13 15.11 71.12
N ALA A 710 -26.39 14.43 72.23
CA ALA A 710 -27.61 14.61 73.02
C ALA A 710 -27.62 15.89 73.87
N ASN A 711 -28.80 16.53 73.91
CA ASN A 711 -29.32 17.52 74.87
C ASN A 711 -29.03 19.01 74.61
N ALA A 712 -29.91 19.66 73.84
CA ALA A 712 -30.16 21.10 73.94
C ALA A 712 -31.66 21.44 73.82
N THR A 713 -32.22 22.08 74.85
CA THR A 713 -33.52 22.77 74.78
C THR A 713 -33.29 24.23 74.41
N PHE A 714 -34.08 24.77 73.48
CA PHE A 714 -33.89 26.13 73.00
C PHE A 714 -34.78 27.11 73.75
N SER A 715 -34.22 28.28 74.10
CA SER A 715 -35.03 29.43 74.51
C SER A 715 -35.58 30.13 73.27
N ALA A 716 -36.71 30.84 73.37
CA ALA A 716 -37.27 31.57 72.23
C ALA A 716 -36.25 32.52 71.56
N ALA A 717 -35.31 33.10 72.32
CA ALA A 717 -34.26 33.97 71.79
C ALA A 717 -33.14 33.24 71.01
N THR A 718 -32.93 31.94 71.26
CA THR A 718 -31.93 31.10 70.57
C THR A 718 -32.54 30.13 69.56
N SER A 719 -33.86 30.18 69.40
CA SER A 719 -34.68 29.25 68.60
C SER A 719 -34.85 29.64 67.13
N ALA A 720 -34.28 30.76 66.69
CA ALA A 720 -34.27 31.15 65.28
C ALA A 720 -33.21 30.36 64.50
N TYR A 721 -33.51 30.04 63.24
CA TYR A 721 -32.61 29.27 62.39
C TYR A 721 -32.54 29.83 60.96
N VAL A 722 -31.37 29.69 60.35
CA VAL A 722 -31.13 30.00 58.94
C VAL A 722 -31.02 28.70 58.19
N VAL A 723 -31.73 28.63 57.06
CA VAL A 723 -31.60 27.56 56.08
C VAL A 723 -30.74 28.09 54.94
N THR A 724 -29.63 27.41 54.66
CA THR A 724 -28.78 27.74 53.52
C THR A 724 -28.77 26.55 52.55
N PRO A 725 -29.20 26.76 51.29
CA PRO A 725 -29.16 25.71 50.28
C PRO A 725 -27.74 25.18 50.11
N ALA A 726 -27.54 23.90 50.38
CA ALA A 726 -26.23 23.26 50.31
C ALA A 726 -26.06 22.34 49.09
N LEU A 727 -27.15 22.00 48.42
CA LEU A 727 -27.15 21.37 47.10
C LEU A 727 -26.88 22.42 46.02
N LEU A 728 -25.72 22.32 45.36
CA LEU A 728 -25.31 23.22 44.29
C LEU A 728 -25.79 22.68 42.94
N ALA A 729 -25.53 21.40 42.64
CA ALA A 729 -26.00 20.78 41.40
C ALA A 729 -26.51 19.36 41.64
N PHE A 730 -27.55 18.96 40.92
CA PHE A 730 -28.12 17.62 40.96
C PHE A 730 -28.41 17.15 39.54
N ILE A 731 -27.70 16.11 39.11
CA ILE A 731 -27.81 15.50 37.79
C ILE A 731 -28.28 14.07 37.99
N ALA A 732 -29.52 13.81 37.62
CA ALA A 732 -30.12 12.49 37.64
C ALA A 732 -30.75 12.18 36.28
N ALA A 733 -30.92 10.91 35.96
CA ALA A 733 -31.69 10.50 34.79
C ALA A 733 -33.15 10.91 34.98
N ASN A 734 -33.71 11.62 34.01
CA ASN A 734 -35.14 11.93 34.00
C ASN A 734 -35.90 10.68 33.53
N SER A 735 -36.76 10.12 34.38
CA SER A 735 -37.56 8.92 34.07
C SER A 735 -38.62 9.15 33.00
N ASP A 736 -38.88 10.39 32.60
CA ASP A 736 -40.02 10.71 31.73
C ASP A 736 -39.75 10.52 30.22
N ASN A 737 -38.64 9.90 29.80
CA ASN A 737 -38.43 9.58 28.38
C ASN A 737 -37.54 8.35 28.06
N SER A 738 -37.32 7.37 28.96
CA SER A 738 -36.59 6.13 28.58
C SER A 738 -36.98 4.85 29.34
N ILE A 739 -36.63 3.71 28.73
CA ILE A 739 -37.18 2.33 28.82
C ILE A 739 -36.84 1.55 30.12
N VAL A 740 -36.59 2.20 31.25
CA VAL A 740 -36.27 1.50 32.52
C VAL A 740 -37.26 1.90 33.61
N PRO A 741 -37.78 0.96 34.44
CA PRO A 741 -38.81 1.27 35.42
C PRO A 741 -38.33 2.28 36.47
N PRO A 742 -39.25 3.07 37.05
CA PRO A 742 -38.94 4.05 38.08
C PRO A 742 -38.77 3.32 39.42
N ASP A 743 -37.57 2.84 39.71
CA ASP A 743 -37.21 2.45 41.07
C ASP A 743 -36.56 3.64 41.78
N ALA A 744 -37.10 3.96 42.96
CA ALA A 744 -36.70 5.05 43.83
C ALA A 744 -35.28 4.90 44.43
N ASP A 745 -34.53 3.86 44.03
CA ASP A 745 -33.22 3.49 44.56
C ASP A 745 -32.05 3.78 43.60
N VAL A 746 -32.30 4.37 42.41
CA VAL A 746 -31.19 4.73 41.50
C VAL A 746 -30.51 6.00 42.01
N PRO A 747 -29.25 5.93 42.47
CA PRO A 747 -28.54 7.11 42.93
C PRO A 747 -28.32 8.11 41.79
N PRO A 748 -28.25 9.42 42.11
CA PRO A 748 -27.99 10.45 41.11
C PRO A 748 -26.65 10.22 40.40
N ALA A 749 -26.63 10.49 39.10
CA ALA A 749 -25.44 10.37 38.29
C ALA A 749 -24.33 11.30 38.80
N LEU A 750 -24.68 12.52 39.21
CA LEU A 750 -23.76 13.46 39.83
C LEU A 750 -24.49 14.44 40.74
N VAL A 751 -23.92 14.70 41.91
CA VAL A 751 -24.37 15.71 42.87
C VAL A 751 -23.17 16.58 43.23
N VAL A 752 -23.39 17.89 43.34
CA VAL A 752 -22.40 18.82 43.91
C VAL A 752 -23.01 19.43 45.15
N THR A 753 -22.34 19.27 46.30
CA THR A 753 -22.76 19.84 47.58
C THR A 753 -21.67 20.74 48.16
N THR A 754 -22.07 21.81 48.83
CA THR A 754 -21.11 22.60 49.60
C THR A 754 -20.57 21.80 50.79
N ASN A 755 -19.31 22.04 51.14
CA ASN A 755 -18.66 21.47 52.31
C ASN A 755 -18.78 22.35 53.57
N GLY A 756 -19.41 23.53 53.45
CA GLY A 756 -19.57 24.50 54.54
C GLY A 756 -18.28 25.18 55.02
N ASP A 757 -17.13 24.88 54.42
CA ASP A 757 -15.80 25.40 54.77
C ASP A 757 -15.18 26.11 53.55
N VAL A 758 -15.13 27.43 53.62
CA VAL A 758 -14.59 28.29 52.54
C VAL A 758 -13.12 28.00 52.20
N ALA A 759 -12.38 27.30 53.06
CA ALA A 759 -10.98 26.92 52.81
C ALA A 759 -10.83 25.60 52.05
N LYS A 760 -11.93 24.84 51.83
CA LYS A 760 -11.90 23.51 51.22
C LYS A 760 -12.74 23.46 49.95
N SER A 761 -12.45 22.50 49.07
CA SER A 761 -13.25 22.26 47.86
C SER A 761 -14.59 21.63 48.19
N ASN A 762 -15.66 22.11 47.54
CA ASN A 762 -16.99 21.49 47.58
C ASN A 762 -16.91 20.02 47.14
N THR A 763 -17.88 19.22 47.59
CA THR A 763 -17.93 17.79 47.31
C THR A 763 -18.67 17.53 46.01
N VAL A 764 -18.01 16.82 45.09
CA VAL A 764 -18.65 16.21 43.92
C VAL A 764 -18.90 14.74 44.23
N ALA A 765 -20.15 14.31 44.28
CA ALA A 765 -20.54 12.94 44.53
C ALA A 765 -21.12 12.31 43.24
N ILE A 766 -20.60 11.16 42.81
CA ILE A 766 -21.00 10.46 41.58
C ILE A 766 -21.58 9.11 41.97
N ASN A 767 -22.81 8.82 41.52
CA ASN A 767 -23.52 7.59 41.86
C ASN A 767 -23.76 7.40 43.37
N VAL A 768 -23.76 8.48 44.16
CA VAL A 768 -23.96 8.45 45.62
C VAL A 768 -25.34 9.02 45.97
N PRO A 769 -26.19 8.31 46.72
CA PRO A 769 -27.44 8.86 47.26
C PRO A 769 -27.21 10.09 48.14
N LEU A 770 -28.15 11.04 48.15
CA LEU A 770 -28.00 12.33 48.84
C LEU A 770 -27.76 12.18 50.35
N ASP A 771 -28.32 11.16 50.98
CA ASP A 771 -28.17 10.84 52.41
C ASP A 771 -26.85 10.12 52.76
N LYS A 772 -26.05 9.75 51.76
CA LYS A 772 -24.74 9.06 51.90
C LYS A 772 -23.54 9.93 51.51
N ILE A 773 -23.79 11.17 51.07
CA ILE A 773 -22.72 12.10 50.72
C ILE A 773 -21.95 12.51 51.97
N GLN A 774 -20.63 12.39 51.91
CA GLN A 774 -19.71 12.79 52.98
C GLN A 774 -18.92 14.01 52.55
N THR A 775 -19.22 15.17 53.12
CA THR A 775 -18.67 16.45 52.64
C THR A 775 -17.17 16.65 52.91
N LYS A 776 -16.54 15.70 53.62
CA LYS A 776 -15.08 15.66 53.83
C LYS A 776 -14.30 15.32 52.54
N TYR A 777 -14.93 14.73 51.54
CA TYR A 777 -14.30 14.39 50.26
C TYR A 777 -14.55 15.48 49.21
N ALA A 778 -13.53 15.85 48.44
CA ALA A 778 -13.72 16.72 47.28
C ALA A 778 -14.39 15.97 46.11
N LEU A 779 -14.12 14.66 45.98
CA LEU A 779 -14.75 13.75 45.03
C LEU A 779 -15.11 12.45 45.76
N GLN A 780 -16.37 12.03 45.71
CA GLN A 780 -16.86 10.76 46.22
C GLN A 780 -17.52 10.00 45.05
N VAL A 781 -17.11 8.76 44.80
CA VAL A 781 -17.70 7.94 43.74
C VAL A 781 -18.11 6.60 44.33
N ASP A 782 -19.37 6.20 44.16
CA ASP A 782 -19.85 4.87 44.55
C ASP A 782 -20.02 4.00 43.29
N GLY A 783 -18.92 3.44 42.79
CA GLY A 783 -18.88 2.67 41.55
C GLY A 783 -17.46 2.42 41.06
N ASP A 784 -17.32 1.79 39.89
CA ASP A 784 -16.01 1.54 39.28
C ASP A 784 -15.40 2.86 38.75
N VAL A 785 -14.14 3.11 39.11
CA VAL A 785 -13.42 4.34 38.72
C VAL A 785 -12.21 3.94 37.89
N ASN A 786 -12.20 4.34 36.62
CA ASN A 786 -11.10 4.08 35.69
C ASN A 786 -10.24 5.34 35.51
N PHE A 787 -8.93 5.23 35.79
CA PHE A 787 -7.98 6.33 35.64
C PHE A 787 -7.11 6.11 34.38
N GLY A 788 -7.32 6.89 33.33
CA GLY A 788 -6.63 6.75 32.03
C GLY A 788 -5.32 7.53 31.87
N GLY A 789 -4.67 7.97 32.96
CA GLY A 789 -3.50 8.85 32.94
C GLY A 789 -2.18 8.19 33.37
N ALA A 790 -1.05 8.80 33.02
CA ALA A 790 0.29 8.24 33.26
C ALA A 790 0.78 8.31 34.72
N THR A 791 0.15 9.15 35.56
CA THR A 791 0.50 9.34 36.98
C THR A 791 -0.78 9.65 37.77
N LEU A 792 -1.04 8.91 38.85
CA LEU A 792 -2.15 9.11 39.78
C LEU A 792 -1.58 9.51 41.15
N ASP A 793 -1.84 10.75 41.58
CA ASP A 793 -1.43 11.28 42.88
C ASP A 793 -2.68 11.44 43.75
N VAL A 794 -2.81 10.61 44.79
CA VAL A 794 -4.01 10.50 45.62
C VAL A 794 -3.64 10.27 47.07
N ASP A 795 -4.13 11.15 47.95
CA ASP A 795 -3.87 11.12 49.39
C ASP A 795 -4.78 10.10 50.11
N HIS A 796 -6.01 9.86 49.60
CA HIS A 796 -7.03 9.03 50.26
C HIS A 796 -7.94 8.28 49.25
N LEU A 797 -7.38 7.41 48.40
CA LEU A 797 -8.16 6.64 47.42
C LEU A 797 -8.76 5.36 48.04
N VAL A 798 -10.09 5.29 48.09
CA VAL A 798 -10.84 4.07 48.44
C VAL A 798 -11.77 3.74 47.27
N VAL A 799 -11.52 2.62 46.60
CA VAL A 799 -12.31 2.17 45.44
C VAL A 799 -12.49 0.66 45.45
N LYS A 800 -13.57 0.19 44.83
CA LYS A 800 -13.92 -1.25 44.79
C LYS A 800 -13.02 -2.04 43.84
N THR A 801 -12.61 -1.45 42.72
CA THR A 801 -11.72 -2.05 41.73
C THR A 801 -10.86 -0.95 41.10
N ILE A 802 -9.56 -1.22 40.93
CA ILE A 802 -8.62 -0.34 40.21
C ILE A 802 -8.18 -1.07 38.95
N ASP A 803 -8.71 -0.67 37.81
CA ASP A 803 -8.25 -1.14 36.51
C ASP A 803 -7.32 -0.11 35.88
N ALA A 804 -6.06 -0.48 35.68
CA ALA A 804 -5.07 0.33 34.97
C ALA A 804 -4.67 -0.34 33.66
N THR A 805 -4.92 0.33 32.55
CA THR A 805 -4.68 -0.21 31.20
C THR A 805 -3.23 -0.08 30.72
N GLN A 806 -2.39 0.69 31.41
CA GLN A 806 -0.98 0.89 31.03
C GLN A 806 -0.01 0.65 32.19
N ARG A 807 -0.05 1.47 33.24
CA ARG A 807 0.85 1.36 34.40
C ARG A 807 0.22 1.92 35.66
N ILE A 808 0.52 1.33 36.82
CA ILE A 808 0.32 1.93 38.13
C ILE A 808 1.72 2.24 38.69
N THR A 809 1.99 3.50 39.02
CA THR A 809 3.22 3.91 39.70
C THR A 809 2.87 4.29 41.12
N VAL A 810 3.31 3.50 42.10
CA VAL A 810 3.15 3.84 43.51
C VAL A 810 4.48 4.37 44.04
N ALA A 811 4.53 5.67 44.30
CA ALA A 811 5.68 6.35 44.88
C ALA A 811 5.39 6.65 46.35
N GLY A 812 6.19 6.08 47.26
CA GLY A 812 6.19 6.48 48.65
C GLY A 812 7.23 7.57 48.88
N ASP A 813 6.95 8.51 49.75
CA ASP A 813 7.92 9.49 50.27
C ASP A 813 9.00 8.86 51.17
N GLY A 814 8.97 7.54 51.34
CA GLY A 814 9.87 6.75 52.18
C GLY A 814 9.44 6.64 53.64
N SER A 815 8.31 7.22 54.04
CA SER A 815 7.83 7.20 55.42
C SER A 815 7.03 5.94 55.79
N ALA A 816 6.38 5.28 54.82
CA ALA A 816 5.55 4.10 55.03
C ALA A 816 6.25 2.78 54.61
N PRO A 817 6.10 1.68 55.38
CA PRO A 817 6.82 0.41 55.14
C PRO A 817 6.28 -0.41 53.94
N ASN A 818 5.03 -0.19 53.55
CA ASN A 818 4.37 -0.89 52.44
C ASN A 818 4.03 0.11 51.33
N LEU A 819 4.47 -0.19 50.11
CA LEU A 819 4.16 0.60 48.91
C LEU A 819 2.92 0.04 48.21
N LEU A 820 2.67 -1.27 48.29
CA LEU A 820 1.44 -1.90 47.78
C LEU A 820 1.15 -3.17 48.60
N ALA A 821 -0.10 -3.34 49.05
CA ALA A 821 -0.58 -4.55 49.71
C ALA A 821 -1.91 -5.00 49.09
N VAL A 822 -1.97 -6.25 48.63
CA VAL A 822 -3.15 -6.82 47.96
C VAL A 822 -3.60 -8.08 48.69
N GLY A 823 -4.87 -8.12 49.11
CA GLY A 823 -5.52 -9.29 49.74
C GLY A 823 -6.52 -8.93 50.85
N GLU A 824 -7.50 -9.81 51.08
CA GLU A 824 -8.48 -9.65 52.16
C GLU A 824 -7.85 -10.00 53.52
N GLY A 825 -7.58 -8.99 54.35
CA GLY A 825 -7.61 -9.06 55.81
C GLY A 825 -6.67 -10.03 56.56
N SER A 826 -5.74 -10.74 55.93
CA SER A 826 -4.80 -11.65 56.61
C SER A 826 -3.36 -11.12 56.61
N ASN A 827 -2.69 -11.26 57.76
CA ASN A 827 -1.34 -10.77 58.00
C ASN A 827 -0.38 -11.98 57.95
N PRO A 828 0.46 -12.14 56.89
CA PRO A 828 0.77 -11.20 55.81
C PRO A 828 -0.13 -11.30 54.55
N PRO A 829 -0.22 -10.21 53.75
CA PRO A 829 -1.05 -10.14 52.53
C PRO A 829 -0.57 -11.08 51.41
N LEU A 830 -1.45 -11.38 50.46
CA LEU A 830 -1.18 -12.27 49.30
C LEU A 830 -0.05 -11.74 48.42
N LEU A 831 0.05 -10.41 48.26
CA LEU A 831 1.18 -9.74 47.63
C LEU A 831 1.52 -8.48 48.43
N ALA A 832 2.78 -8.36 48.85
CA ALA A 832 3.34 -7.14 49.45
C ALA A 832 4.53 -6.64 48.62
N VAL A 833 4.47 -5.37 48.22
CA VAL A 833 5.61 -4.64 47.67
C VAL A 833 6.09 -3.66 48.74
N THR A 834 7.31 -3.85 49.22
CA THR A 834 7.99 -2.93 50.13
C THR A 834 9.06 -2.15 49.36
N SER A 835 9.68 -1.17 50.01
CA SER A 835 10.83 -0.44 49.45
C SER A 835 12.05 -1.31 49.12
N THR A 836 12.09 -2.57 49.59
CA THR A 836 13.25 -3.46 49.46
C THR A 836 12.94 -4.81 48.84
N GLN A 837 11.68 -5.28 48.87
CA GLN A 837 11.31 -6.64 48.46
C GLN A 837 9.88 -6.72 47.90
N VAL A 838 9.66 -7.63 46.97
CA VAL A 838 8.33 -8.13 46.59
C VAL A 838 8.14 -9.49 47.25
N LYS A 839 7.14 -9.61 48.14
CA LYS A 839 6.80 -10.84 48.87
C LYS A 839 5.46 -11.36 48.40
N VAL A 840 5.42 -12.64 48.03
CA VAL A 840 4.18 -13.36 47.75
C VAL A 840 3.82 -14.21 48.97
N GLY A 841 2.62 -14.04 49.49
CA GLY A 841 2.10 -14.77 50.65
C GLY A 841 1.82 -16.25 50.34
N PRO A 842 1.55 -17.07 51.36
CA PRO A 842 1.22 -18.48 51.16
C PRO A 842 -0.07 -18.63 50.33
N THR A 843 -0.03 -19.46 49.29
CA THR A 843 -1.18 -19.77 48.43
C THR A 843 -1.37 -21.28 48.30
N SER A 844 -2.61 -21.72 48.08
CA SER A 844 -2.95 -23.10 47.72
C SER A 844 -2.84 -23.39 46.23
N ALA A 845 -2.52 -22.38 45.40
CA ALA A 845 -2.31 -22.54 43.97
C ALA A 845 -0.97 -23.22 43.66
N LEU A 846 -0.90 -23.95 42.53
CA LEU A 846 0.32 -24.60 42.03
C LEU A 846 1.47 -23.61 41.79
N TYR A 847 1.15 -22.34 41.49
CA TYR A 847 2.09 -21.27 41.26
C TYR A 847 1.70 -20.05 42.09
N ALA A 848 2.67 -19.49 42.81
CA ALA A 848 2.47 -18.28 43.61
C ALA A 848 2.48 -17.00 42.77
N LEU A 849 3.10 -17.04 41.58
CA LEU A 849 3.14 -15.94 40.62
C LEU A 849 3.05 -16.53 39.20
N ASP A 850 1.98 -16.19 38.47
CA ASP A 850 1.75 -16.58 37.07
C ASP A 850 1.85 -15.32 36.18
N VAL A 851 2.77 -15.33 35.21
CA VAL A 851 3.01 -14.20 34.30
C VAL A 851 2.76 -14.68 32.89
N ASN A 852 1.63 -14.26 32.32
CA ASN A 852 1.21 -14.63 30.95
C ASN A 852 2.02 -13.89 29.84
N GLY A 853 3.22 -13.39 30.17
CA GLY A 853 4.06 -12.53 29.33
C GLY A 853 5.55 -12.57 29.73
N ALA A 854 6.39 -11.73 29.12
CA ALA A 854 7.82 -11.73 29.37
C ALA A 854 8.18 -11.09 30.74
N MET A 855 8.87 -11.83 31.60
CA MET A 855 9.45 -11.31 32.83
C MET A 855 10.89 -10.82 32.56
N HIS A 856 11.15 -9.53 32.77
CA HIS A 856 12.49 -8.94 32.60
C HIS A 856 13.14 -8.73 33.97
N ALA A 857 14.20 -9.48 34.29
CA ALA A 857 15.00 -9.29 35.49
C ALA A 857 16.34 -8.64 35.11
N ASN A 858 16.60 -7.41 35.59
CA ASN A 858 17.89 -6.75 35.40
C ASN A 858 18.85 -7.18 36.52
N GLY A 859 19.39 -8.40 36.40
CA GLY A 859 20.26 -9.03 37.40
C GLY A 859 20.18 -10.55 37.40
N ASN A 860 20.75 -11.18 38.43
CA ASN A 860 20.73 -12.65 38.58
C ASN A 860 19.32 -13.15 38.94
N VAL A 861 18.81 -14.13 38.19
CA VAL A 861 17.66 -14.94 38.62
C VAL A 861 18.19 -16.12 39.44
N ALA A 862 18.12 -16.01 40.77
CA ALA A 862 18.54 -17.07 41.69
C ALA A 862 17.35 -17.99 42.04
N SER A 863 17.43 -19.28 41.68
CA SER A 863 16.47 -20.31 42.09
C SER A 863 17.14 -21.32 43.01
N ALA A 864 16.49 -21.67 44.12
CA ALA A 864 17.00 -22.67 45.06
C ALA A 864 16.84 -24.13 44.56
N ALA A 865 16.14 -24.35 43.43
CA ALA A 865 15.85 -25.70 42.92
C ALA A 865 16.04 -25.84 41.40
N THR A 866 15.08 -25.35 40.59
CA THR A 866 15.07 -25.59 39.13
C THR A 866 14.49 -24.39 38.39
N VAL A 867 14.99 -24.13 37.18
CA VAL A 867 14.42 -23.16 36.22
C VAL A 867 14.07 -23.96 34.96
N GLN A 868 12.79 -24.00 34.58
CA GLN A 868 12.31 -24.72 33.39
C GLN A 868 11.71 -23.72 32.40
N GLY A 869 12.04 -23.82 31.11
CA GLY A 869 11.48 -22.97 30.06
C GLY A 869 11.49 -23.64 28.69
N GLN A 870 10.48 -23.34 27.87
CA GLN A 870 10.26 -23.95 26.55
C GLN A 870 11.27 -23.47 25.48
N MET A 871 11.78 -22.24 25.63
CA MET A 871 12.89 -21.65 24.87
C MET A 871 13.66 -20.66 25.78
N LEU A 872 14.98 -20.82 25.92
CA LEU A 872 15.86 -19.89 26.65
C LEU A 872 16.93 -19.34 25.67
N ALA A 873 17.00 -18.02 25.51
CA ALA A 873 17.95 -17.37 24.61
C ALA A 873 19.38 -17.38 25.22
N GLY A 874 20.37 -17.71 24.38
CA GLY A 874 21.63 -18.39 24.72
C GLY A 874 22.71 -17.63 25.50
N GLY A 875 22.39 -16.59 26.27
CA GLY A 875 23.34 -16.03 27.25
C GLY A 875 23.19 -16.63 28.66
N ALA A 876 22.02 -17.19 28.98
CA ALA A 876 21.66 -17.60 30.34
C ALA A 876 21.45 -19.11 30.51
N LEU A 877 21.67 -19.91 29.46
CA LEU A 877 21.55 -21.37 29.51
C LEU A 877 22.93 -22.02 29.37
N GLN A 878 23.64 -22.18 30.48
CA GLN A 878 24.83 -23.05 30.52
C GLN A 878 24.37 -24.51 30.62
N ALA A 879 23.99 -25.11 29.49
CA ALA A 879 23.93 -26.57 29.39
C ALA A 879 25.38 -27.09 29.31
N ALA A 880 25.82 -27.86 30.30
CA ALA A 880 27.17 -28.41 30.32
C ALA A 880 27.49 -29.15 29.00
N GLY A 881 28.52 -28.70 28.28
CA GLY A 881 28.96 -29.31 27.01
C GLY A 881 28.50 -28.64 25.72
N THR A 882 27.74 -27.52 25.75
CA THR A 882 27.38 -26.74 24.54
C THR A 882 27.54 -25.24 24.79
N GLN A 883 28.34 -24.57 23.97
CA GLN A 883 28.51 -23.11 24.02
C GLN A 883 27.84 -22.45 22.81
N ILE A 884 26.93 -21.51 23.05
CA ILE A 884 26.37 -20.63 22.04
C ILE A 884 27.13 -19.31 22.14
N ALA A 885 27.80 -18.89 21.08
CA ALA A 885 28.51 -17.61 21.03
C ALA A 885 27.53 -16.45 20.79
N ASP A 886 28.00 -15.22 21.03
CA ASP A 886 27.18 -13.99 20.93
C ASP A 886 26.60 -13.76 19.52
N ASP A 887 27.18 -14.39 18.49
CA ASP A 887 26.69 -14.36 17.11
C ASP A 887 25.64 -15.46 16.79
N GLY A 888 25.26 -16.25 17.79
CA GLY A 888 24.33 -17.37 17.66
C GLY A 888 24.96 -18.67 17.16
N SER A 889 26.28 -18.71 16.90
CA SER A 889 26.96 -19.93 16.49
C SER A 889 27.12 -20.91 17.67
N VAL A 890 26.94 -22.21 17.40
CA VAL A 890 27.01 -23.26 18.45
C VAL A 890 28.32 -24.05 18.31
N LYS A 891 29.18 -23.99 19.33
CA LYS A 891 30.40 -24.80 19.41
C LYS A 891 30.12 -26.13 20.10
N MET A 892 29.89 -27.17 19.30
CA MET A 892 29.55 -28.52 19.79
C MET A 892 30.70 -29.54 19.71
N ILE A 893 31.76 -29.25 18.95
CA ILE A 893 32.86 -30.20 18.69
C ILE A 893 34.09 -29.79 19.49
N GLY A 894 34.62 -30.70 20.32
CA GLY A 894 35.81 -30.51 21.14
C GLY A 894 37.13 -30.77 20.40
N ALA A 895 38.25 -30.67 21.14
CA ALA A 895 39.60 -30.82 20.58
C ALA A 895 39.84 -32.25 20.04
N ARG A 896 40.35 -32.35 18.80
CA ARG A 896 40.59 -33.62 18.11
C ARG A 896 41.89 -34.26 18.62
N VAL A 897 41.86 -35.54 18.95
CA VAL A 897 43.05 -36.30 19.34
C VAL A 897 43.45 -37.25 18.21
N PRO A 898 44.61 -37.04 17.55
CA PRO A 898 45.06 -37.87 16.41
C PRO A 898 45.77 -39.16 16.85
N TYR A 899 45.65 -40.20 16.02
CA TYR A 899 46.32 -41.48 16.14
C TYR A 899 46.72 -42.03 14.75
N THR A 900 47.76 -42.84 14.67
CA THR A 900 48.25 -43.48 13.42
C THR A 900 48.61 -44.96 13.64
N ASN A 901 49.20 -45.63 12.64
CA ASN A 901 49.65 -47.03 12.74
C ASN A 901 50.51 -47.31 14.00
N VAL A 902 51.29 -46.33 14.48
CA VAL A 902 52.16 -46.52 15.65
C VAL A 902 51.38 -46.71 16.95
N ASN A 903 50.13 -46.26 16.99
CA ASN A 903 49.26 -46.41 18.15
C ASN A 903 48.52 -47.75 18.14
N LEU A 904 48.62 -48.53 17.06
CA LEU A 904 48.07 -49.87 17.00
C LEU A 904 48.92 -50.84 17.83
N THR A 905 48.23 -51.63 18.62
CA THR A 905 48.76 -52.76 19.37
C THR A 905 48.64 -54.06 18.54
N ASN A 906 49.13 -55.17 19.10
CA ASN A 906 49.08 -56.50 18.45
C ASN A 906 49.74 -56.52 17.06
N ASN A 907 51.02 -56.16 17.00
CA ASN A 907 51.82 -56.04 15.77
C ASN A 907 51.19 -55.15 14.69
N GLY A 908 50.57 -54.05 15.10
CA GLY A 908 50.04 -53.05 14.18
C GLY A 908 48.67 -53.40 13.60
N THR A 909 47.84 -54.16 14.32
CA THR A 909 46.51 -54.60 13.83
C THR A 909 45.33 -54.09 14.64
N PHE A 910 45.51 -53.63 15.90
CA PHE A 910 44.37 -53.39 16.78
C PHE A 910 44.49 -52.16 17.69
N PHE A 911 43.40 -51.41 17.88
CA PHE A 911 43.26 -50.29 18.81
C PHE A 911 42.04 -50.45 19.71
N SER A 912 42.11 -49.97 20.95
CA SER A 912 40.97 -49.94 21.88
C SER A 912 41.11 -48.81 22.91
N GLN A 913 40.04 -48.07 23.15
CA GLN A 913 39.99 -46.99 24.14
C GLN A 913 38.58 -46.79 24.70
N ASN A 914 38.47 -46.44 25.98
CA ASN A 914 37.20 -46.08 26.61
C ASN A 914 36.89 -44.58 26.44
N ALA A 915 35.68 -44.25 26.01
CA ALA A 915 35.23 -42.89 25.79
C ALA A 915 34.84 -42.20 27.11
N THR A 916 35.51 -41.10 27.45
CA THR A 916 35.20 -40.31 28.65
C THR A 916 34.07 -39.30 28.42
N THR A 917 33.72 -39.04 27.16
CA THR A 917 32.67 -38.12 26.68
C THR A 917 31.97 -38.75 25.48
N ASP A 918 30.76 -38.28 25.12
CA ASP A 918 30.16 -38.64 23.84
C ASP A 918 31.01 -38.06 22.70
N GLY A 919 31.09 -38.72 21.57
CA GLY A 919 31.98 -38.31 20.49
C GLY A 919 31.86 -39.16 19.24
N TYR A 920 32.80 -38.99 18.33
CA TYR A 920 32.94 -39.84 17.16
C TYR A 920 34.41 -40.06 16.80
N VAL A 921 34.68 -41.22 16.23
CA VAL A 921 35.96 -41.60 15.64
C VAL A 921 35.89 -41.39 14.15
N MET A 922 36.82 -40.63 13.59
CA MET A 922 36.97 -40.50 12.14
C MET A 922 38.26 -41.17 11.71
N ALA A 923 38.20 -42.16 10.82
CA ALA A 923 39.36 -42.95 10.41
C ALA A 923 39.49 -43.00 8.88
N THR A 924 40.73 -42.93 8.40
CA THR A 924 41.13 -43.07 6.99
C THR A 924 42.20 -44.16 6.89
N ILE A 925 42.14 -44.96 5.83
CA ILE A 925 43.07 -46.06 5.56
C ILE A 925 43.49 -46.07 4.08
N GLY A 926 44.77 -46.29 3.83
CA GLY A 926 45.35 -46.47 2.49
C GLY A 926 46.85 -46.09 2.44
N GLN A 927 47.47 -46.28 1.28
CA GLN A 927 48.78 -45.72 0.94
C GLN A 927 48.68 -45.09 -0.45
N PRO A 928 48.43 -43.79 -0.57
CA PRO A 928 48.02 -43.16 -1.83
C PRO A 928 49.24 -42.81 -2.68
N THR A 929 50.07 -43.82 -2.97
CA THR A 929 51.25 -43.75 -3.84
C THR A 929 51.13 -44.78 -4.95
N TRP A 930 51.72 -44.50 -6.12
CA TRP A 930 51.67 -45.41 -7.29
C TRP A 930 52.69 -46.57 -7.22
N THR A 931 53.51 -46.61 -6.18
CA THR A 931 54.72 -47.45 -6.12
C THR A 931 54.57 -48.70 -5.25
N ALA A 932 53.56 -48.78 -4.39
CA ALA A 932 53.37 -49.88 -3.44
C ALA A 932 52.01 -50.57 -3.64
N ASP A 933 52.00 -51.90 -3.57
CA ASP A 933 50.77 -52.69 -3.61
C ASP A 933 50.23 -52.87 -2.18
N TYR A 934 48.92 -52.68 -2.01
CA TYR A 934 48.25 -52.86 -0.72
C TYR A 934 46.78 -53.28 -0.92
N CYS A 935 46.30 -54.18 -0.05
CA CYS A 935 44.91 -54.65 -0.05
C CYS A 935 44.52 -55.03 1.38
N GLY A 936 43.40 -54.49 1.85
CA GLY A 936 42.97 -54.68 3.23
C GLY A 936 41.67 -53.98 3.57
N SER A 937 41.37 -53.94 4.86
CA SER A 937 40.21 -53.27 5.42
C SER A 937 40.49 -52.75 6.83
N LEU A 938 39.89 -51.61 7.17
CA LEU A 938 39.78 -51.15 8.54
C LEU A 938 38.35 -51.36 8.99
N ALA A 939 38.15 -51.97 10.16
CA ALA A 939 36.85 -52.12 10.79
C ALA A 939 36.87 -51.53 12.21
N GLY A 940 35.75 -50.99 12.68
CA GLY A 940 35.59 -50.43 14.01
C GLY A 940 34.25 -50.78 14.63
N GLU A 941 34.24 -50.90 15.95
CA GLU A 941 33.03 -51.17 16.74
C GLU A 941 33.08 -50.52 18.13
N THR A 942 31.93 -50.41 18.78
CA THR A 942 31.76 -49.88 20.14
C THR A 942 31.10 -50.92 21.04
N ARG A 943 31.52 -50.98 22.30
CA ARG A 943 30.99 -51.90 23.31
C ARG A 943 30.74 -51.20 24.64
N ALA A 944 29.65 -51.54 25.30
CA ALA A 944 29.42 -51.22 26.71
C ALA A 944 29.65 -52.49 27.53
N GLY A 945 30.80 -52.60 28.19
CA GLY A 945 31.27 -53.88 28.74
C GLY A 945 31.55 -54.89 27.61
N ASN A 946 30.94 -56.08 27.68
CA ASN A 946 31.08 -57.11 26.64
C ASN A 946 30.04 -57.00 25.50
N ASN A 947 29.02 -56.16 25.65
CA ASN A 947 27.92 -56.04 24.69
C ASN A 947 28.28 -55.06 23.57
N LEU A 948 28.11 -55.50 22.32
CA LEU A 948 28.28 -54.67 21.12
C LEU A 948 27.14 -53.64 21.06
N THR A 949 27.48 -52.35 21.00
CA THR A 949 26.50 -51.25 20.99
C THR A 949 26.39 -50.55 19.63
N SER A 950 27.25 -50.88 18.68
CA SER A 950 27.18 -50.41 17.29
C SER A 950 27.21 -51.54 16.27
N PHE A 951 26.86 -51.22 15.02
CA PHE A 951 27.20 -52.07 13.88
C PHE A 951 28.69 -51.92 13.53
N ALA A 952 29.29 -52.92 12.89
CA ALA A 952 30.68 -52.83 12.45
C ALA A 952 30.82 -51.78 11.35
N TYR A 953 31.55 -50.71 11.62
CA TYR A 953 31.92 -49.69 10.63
C TYR A 953 33.18 -50.16 9.94
N ALA A 954 33.11 -50.51 8.66
CA ALA A 954 34.28 -50.96 7.93
C ALA A 954 34.44 -50.26 6.59
N THR A 955 35.69 -50.03 6.20
CA THR A 955 36.04 -49.59 4.85
C THR A 955 37.13 -50.51 4.31
N GLY A 956 36.94 -50.96 3.08
CA GLY A 956 37.89 -51.78 2.34
C GLY A 956 38.58 -50.97 1.23
N LEU A 957 39.67 -51.52 0.70
CA LEU A 957 40.49 -50.94 -0.35
C LEU A 957 41.13 -52.04 -1.18
N ALA A 958 41.01 -51.90 -2.49
CA ALA A 958 41.34 -52.93 -3.49
C ALA A 958 42.07 -52.28 -4.67
N TYR A 959 43.30 -52.71 -4.98
CA TYR A 959 43.53 -53.91 -5.79
C TYR A 959 43.10 -53.97 -7.30
N HIS A 960 43.78 -53.32 -8.27
CA HIS A 960 43.98 -53.72 -9.72
C HIS A 960 42.86 -53.73 -10.79
N TYR A 961 43.24 -53.34 -12.02
CA TYR A 961 42.58 -53.72 -13.28
C TYR A 961 43.64 -54.11 -14.31
N GLU A 962 43.60 -55.35 -14.80
CA GLU A 962 44.34 -55.74 -16.00
C GLU A 962 43.50 -55.35 -17.23
N THR A 963 43.99 -54.45 -18.07
CA THR A 963 43.40 -54.26 -19.39
C THR A 963 43.66 -55.52 -20.20
N GLY A 964 42.61 -56.26 -20.57
CA GLY A 964 42.70 -57.47 -21.37
C GLY A 964 43.55 -57.24 -22.62
N GLY A 965 44.75 -57.82 -22.63
CA GLY A 965 45.65 -57.76 -23.78
C GLY A 965 44.99 -58.45 -24.97
N GLY A 966 44.77 -57.71 -26.05
CA GLY A 966 44.54 -58.31 -27.36
C GLY A 966 45.67 -59.31 -27.65
N LYS A 967 45.31 -60.52 -28.12
CA LYS A 967 46.21 -61.67 -28.24
C LYS A 967 47.56 -61.29 -28.88
N LYS A 968 48.58 -61.15 -28.02
CA LYS A 968 50.01 -60.82 -28.25
C LYS A 968 50.49 -59.38 -27.98
N GLY A 969 49.88 -58.67 -27.03
CA GLY A 969 50.56 -57.62 -26.24
C GLY A 969 50.62 -58.02 -24.77
N SER A 970 51.77 -57.89 -24.09
CA SER A 970 51.87 -58.13 -22.64
C SER A 970 50.89 -57.23 -21.89
N PRO A 971 50.20 -57.73 -20.83
CA PRO A 971 49.27 -56.91 -20.07
C PRO A 971 49.98 -55.71 -19.45
N THR A 972 49.43 -54.51 -19.64
CA THR A 972 49.88 -53.32 -18.94
C THR A 972 49.17 -53.24 -17.59
N THR A 973 49.93 -53.41 -16.51
CA THR A 973 49.42 -53.28 -15.15
C THR A 973 49.28 -51.80 -14.78
N ILE A 974 48.05 -51.34 -14.53
CA ILE A 974 47.77 -50.00 -14.01
C ILE A 974 47.39 -50.14 -12.53
N LYS A 975 48.18 -49.53 -11.63
CA LYS A 975 47.98 -49.60 -10.18
C LYS A 975 47.14 -48.41 -9.69
N ILE A 976 45.85 -48.55 -9.38
CA ILE A 976 45.03 -47.42 -8.92
C ILE A 976 44.96 -47.41 -7.39
N PRO A 977 45.49 -46.38 -6.69
CA PRO A 977 45.32 -46.26 -5.25
C PRO A 977 43.90 -45.78 -4.91
N VAL A 978 43.15 -46.59 -4.14
CA VAL A 978 41.82 -46.22 -3.60
C VAL A 978 41.88 -46.22 -2.07
N PRO A 979 41.98 -45.05 -1.42
CA PRO A 979 41.88 -44.95 0.04
C PRO A 979 40.42 -45.09 0.50
N GLY A 980 40.23 -45.64 1.70
CA GLY A 980 38.93 -45.76 2.36
C GLY A 980 38.84 -44.89 3.62
N ALA A 981 37.63 -44.50 4.02
CA ALA A 981 37.40 -43.79 5.28
C ALA A 981 36.03 -44.13 5.87
N PHE A 982 35.90 -44.04 7.20
CA PHE A 982 34.62 -44.09 7.89
C PHE A 982 34.57 -43.17 9.10
N THR A 983 33.36 -42.89 9.56
CA THR A 983 33.09 -42.18 10.83
C THR A 983 32.20 -43.05 11.71
N MET A 984 32.61 -43.27 12.96
CA MET A 984 31.94 -44.12 13.94
C MET A 984 31.56 -43.31 15.17
N PRO A 985 30.26 -43.11 15.48
CA PRO A 985 29.81 -42.47 16.72
C PRO A 985 30.06 -43.38 17.93
N VAL A 986 30.41 -42.78 19.07
CA VAL A 986 30.72 -43.46 20.33
C VAL A 986 30.12 -42.68 21.49
N ARG A 987 29.45 -43.35 22.43
CA ARG A 987 28.87 -42.71 23.61
C ARG A 987 29.82 -42.74 24.82
N LYS A 988 29.64 -41.80 25.75
CA LYS A 988 30.35 -41.74 27.02
C LYS A 988 30.21 -43.07 27.77
N GLY A 989 31.35 -43.64 28.18
CA GLY A 989 31.45 -44.90 28.89
C GLY A 989 31.51 -46.14 27.99
N GLU A 990 31.40 -46.00 26.67
CA GLU A 990 31.64 -47.09 25.72
C GLU A 990 33.13 -47.24 25.39
N THR A 991 33.57 -48.48 25.23
CA THR A 991 34.89 -48.80 24.68
C THR A 991 34.77 -48.94 23.17
N TRP A 992 35.52 -48.14 22.42
CA TRP A 992 35.60 -48.24 20.97
C TRP A 992 36.89 -48.91 20.54
N THR A 993 36.81 -49.71 19.48
CA THR A 993 37.93 -50.50 18.97
C THR A 993 38.07 -50.33 17.46
N LEU A 994 39.30 -50.50 16.96
CA LEU A 994 39.60 -50.56 15.53
C LEU A 994 40.46 -51.79 15.24
N THR A 995 40.13 -52.50 14.16
CA THR A 995 40.87 -53.66 13.66
C THR A 995 41.29 -53.39 12.21
N LEU A 996 42.61 -53.37 11.99
CA LEU A 996 43.23 -53.31 10.68
C LEU A 996 43.56 -54.73 10.21
N SER A 997 43.12 -55.08 9.00
CA SER A 997 43.40 -56.35 8.34
C SER A 997 43.95 -56.10 6.94
N TRP A 998 44.96 -56.86 6.52
CA TRP A 998 45.51 -56.78 5.17
C TRP A 998 45.99 -58.14 4.67
N ASN A 999 46.12 -58.27 3.35
CA ASN A 999 46.64 -59.46 2.71
C ASN A 999 48.14 -59.32 2.44
N THR A 1000 48.96 -60.04 3.22
CA THR A 1000 50.43 -60.02 3.10
C THR A 1000 50.96 -60.58 1.78
N ALA A 1001 50.16 -61.37 1.05
CA ALA A 1001 50.53 -61.86 -0.28
C ALA A 1001 50.43 -60.78 -1.37
N VAL A 1002 49.67 -59.70 -1.10
CA VAL A 1002 49.47 -58.59 -2.04
C VAL A 1002 50.46 -57.46 -1.77
N GLY A 1003 50.78 -57.17 -0.51
CA GLY A 1003 51.82 -56.21 -0.17
C GLY A 1003 51.85 -55.81 1.31
N ASN A 1004 52.44 -54.66 1.59
CA ASN A 1004 52.65 -54.16 2.95
C ASN A 1004 51.33 -53.70 3.60
N ALA A 1005 51.34 -53.58 4.92
CA ALA A 1005 50.21 -53.04 5.68
C ALA A 1005 49.86 -51.62 5.20
N PRO A 1006 48.58 -51.31 4.96
CA PRO A 1006 48.18 -49.97 4.55
C PRO A 1006 48.37 -48.97 5.71
N GLY A 1007 48.62 -47.70 5.36
CA GLY A 1007 48.65 -46.62 6.32
C GLY A 1007 47.25 -46.36 6.89
N ILE A 1008 47.17 -45.99 8.16
CA ILE A 1008 45.94 -45.57 8.82
C ILE A 1008 46.16 -44.28 9.60
N GLU A 1009 45.14 -43.44 9.61
CA GLU A 1009 45.08 -42.20 10.38
C GLU A 1009 43.67 -42.05 10.94
N PHE A 1010 43.54 -41.87 12.25
CA PHE A 1010 42.22 -41.74 12.89
C PHE A 1010 42.23 -40.76 14.05
N TYR A 1011 41.07 -40.15 14.31
CA TYR A 1011 40.89 -39.09 15.30
C TYR A 1011 39.78 -39.46 16.27
N TRP A 1012 40.01 -39.29 17.57
CA TRP A 1012 38.93 -39.15 18.54
C TRP A 1012 38.46 -37.70 18.59
N ILE A 1013 37.16 -37.49 18.41
CA ILE A 1013 36.54 -36.16 18.38
C ILE A 1013 35.42 -36.13 19.41
N PRO A 1014 35.64 -35.51 20.59
CA PRO A 1014 34.60 -35.42 21.61
C PRO A 1014 33.53 -34.39 21.22
N LEU A 1015 32.29 -34.65 21.62
CA LEU A 1015 31.19 -33.70 21.58
C LEU A 1015 31.13 -32.97 22.94
N GLY A 1016 31.28 -31.65 22.88
CA GLY A 1016 31.42 -30.76 24.04
C GLY A 1016 32.83 -30.74 24.66
N PRO A 1017 33.28 -29.62 25.24
CA PRO A 1017 34.57 -29.54 25.90
C PRO A 1017 34.58 -30.35 27.22
N PRO A 1018 35.71 -30.93 27.63
CA PRO A 1018 35.85 -31.50 28.98
C PRO A 1018 35.69 -30.37 30.04
N PRO A 1019 35.10 -30.66 31.22
CA PRO A 1019 34.65 -29.63 32.18
C PRO A 1019 35.71 -28.58 32.58
N ASP A 1020 36.99 -28.96 32.58
CA ASP A 1020 38.07 -28.18 33.19
C ASP A 1020 38.96 -27.42 32.18
N ALA A 1021 38.62 -27.41 30.89
CA ALA A 1021 39.42 -26.73 29.85
C ALA A 1021 38.57 -25.78 28.98
N LEU A 1022 38.02 -24.73 29.61
CA LEU A 1022 37.24 -23.66 28.98
C LEU A 1022 38.07 -22.38 28.74
N ALA A 1023 39.31 -22.49 28.24
CA ALA A 1023 40.14 -21.28 28.06
C ALA A 1023 41.17 -21.30 26.93
N LEU A 1024 41.29 -22.35 26.12
CA LEU A 1024 42.28 -22.36 25.04
C LEU A 1024 41.63 -22.80 23.73
N ALA A 1025 41.75 -21.94 22.71
CA ALA A 1025 41.49 -22.33 21.34
C ALA A 1025 42.30 -23.60 21.07
N ALA A 1026 41.63 -24.71 20.80
CA ALA A 1026 42.31 -25.94 20.45
C ALA A 1026 43.12 -25.67 19.19
N GLU A 1027 44.44 -25.61 19.31
CA GLU A 1027 45.34 -25.56 18.17
C GLU A 1027 45.03 -26.75 17.25
N ALA A 1028 45.11 -26.52 15.94
CA ALA A 1028 44.97 -27.59 14.97
C ALA A 1028 45.95 -28.71 15.35
N PRO A 1029 45.53 -29.99 15.37
CA PRO A 1029 46.42 -31.07 15.76
C PRO A 1029 47.70 -31.00 14.94
N ALA A 1030 48.85 -31.08 15.61
CA ALA A 1030 50.15 -31.02 14.97
C ALA A 1030 50.22 -32.08 13.85
N ALA A 1031 50.67 -31.67 12.67
CA ALA A 1031 50.79 -32.56 11.52
C ALA A 1031 51.62 -33.80 11.92
N PRO A 1032 51.19 -35.02 11.55
CA PRO A 1032 51.96 -36.22 11.84
C PRO A 1032 53.40 -36.09 11.33
N PRO A 1033 54.41 -36.65 12.02
CA PRO A 1033 55.76 -36.75 11.48
C PRO A 1033 55.68 -37.42 10.10
N ASP A 1034 56.33 -36.84 9.09
CA ASP A 1034 56.30 -37.25 7.67
C ASP A 1034 55.07 -36.83 6.84
N GLY A 1035 54.23 -35.91 7.34
CA GLY A 1035 53.22 -35.19 6.52
C GLY A 1035 51.89 -35.93 6.29
N GLY A 1036 51.75 -37.17 6.78
CA GLY A 1036 50.50 -37.92 6.80
C GLY A 1036 49.87 -38.20 5.42
N MET A 1037 48.63 -38.72 5.44
CA MET A 1037 47.90 -39.06 4.21
C MET A 1037 47.58 -37.82 3.35
N ALA A 1038 47.47 -36.65 3.98
CA ALA A 1038 47.19 -35.39 3.32
C ALA A 1038 48.36 -34.93 2.42
N ALA A 1039 49.62 -35.02 2.88
CA ALA A 1039 50.78 -34.68 2.05
C ALA A 1039 50.95 -35.67 0.89
N LEU A 1040 50.68 -36.96 1.13
CA LEU A 1040 50.72 -37.98 0.08
C LEU A 1040 49.61 -37.76 -0.97
N HIS A 1041 48.39 -37.35 -0.56
CA HIS A 1041 47.35 -36.93 -1.50
C HIS A 1041 47.73 -35.68 -2.29
N ALA A 1042 48.40 -34.71 -1.68
CA ALA A 1042 48.89 -33.52 -2.37
C ALA A 1042 49.97 -33.89 -3.40
N GLN A 1043 50.89 -34.79 -3.05
CA GLN A 1043 51.90 -35.32 -3.97
C GLN A 1043 51.25 -36.09 -5.12
N LEU A 1044 50.29 -36.97 -4.83
CA LEU A 1044 49.50 -37.71 -5.82
C LEU A 1044 48.81 -36.75 -6.81
N ARG A 1045 48.19 -35.68 -6.30
CA ARG A 1045 47.55 -34.65 -7.12
C ARG A 1045 48.56 -33.88 -7.97
N SER A 1046 49.76 -33.60 -7.42
CA SER A 1046 50.87 -32.97 -8.15
C SER A 1046 51.41 -33.87 -9.26
N ASP A 1047 51.57 -35.17 -9.03
CA ASP A 1047 52.02 -36.13 -10.04
C ASP A 1047 50.99 -36.34 -11.15
N LEU A 1048 49.69 -36.25 -10.82
CA LEU A 1048 48.60 -36.26 -11.80
C LEU A 1048 48.57 -34.95 -12.62
N ALA A 1049 48.69 -33.79 -11.97
CA ALA A 1049 48.68 -32.49 -12.62
C ALA A 1049 49.94 -32.19 -13.45
N SER A 1050 51.09 -32.76 -13.07
CA SER A 1050 52.37 -32.59 -13.78
C SER A 1050 52.58 -33.56 -14.94
N GLY A 1051 51.64 -34.46 -15.22
CA GLY A 1051 51.72 -35.40 -16.34
C GLY A 1051 52.81 -36.47 -16.20
N ARG A 1052 53.48 -36.59 -15.05
CA ARG A 1052 54.51 -37.62 -14.80
C ARG A 1052 53.98 -39.05 -14.97
N ILE A 1053 52.70 -39.26 -14.69
CA ILE A 1053 51.99 -40.53 -14.90
C ILE A 1053 51.79 -40.82 -16.41
N GLN A 1054 51.61 -39.78 -17.22
CA GLN A 1054 51.51 -39.90 -18.68
C GLN A 1054 52.89 -40.16 -19.31
N ALA A 1055 53.95 -39.59 -18.75
CA ALA A 1055 55.34 -39.85 -19.16
C ALA A 1055 55.81 -41.30 -18.87
N SER A 1056 55.37 -41.93 -17.77
CA SER A 1056 55.66 -43.34 -17.49
C SER A 1056 54.86 -44.32 -18.36
N MET A 1057 53.64 -43.93 -18.79
CA MET A 1057 52.83 -44.68 -19.76
C MET A 1057 53.30 -44.53 -21.22
N GLN A 1058 54.02 -43.45 -21.57
CA GLN A 1058 54.61 -43.29 -22.90
C GLN A 1058 55.95 -44.04 -23.06
N ALA A 1059 56.68 -44.28 -21.96
CA ALA A 1059 57.91 -45.09 -21.95
C ALA A 1059 57.68 -46.59 -22.24
N SER A 1060 56.46 -47.10 -22.01
CA SER A 1060 56.09 -48.50 -22.35
C SER A 1060 55.68 -48.67 -23.81
N ALA A 1061 55.14 -47.63 -24.46
CA ALA A 1061 54.84 -47.65 -25.90
C ALA A 1061 56.11 -47.62 -26.78
N GLN A 1062 57.14 -46.89 -26.35
CA GLN A 1062 58.44 -46.84 -27.06
C GLN A 1062 59.21 -48.18 -27.00
N ARG A 1063 59.07 -48.99 -25.93
CA ARG A 1063 59.66 -50.34 -25.87
C ARG A 1063 59.03 -51.32 -26.87
N VAL A 1064 57.72 -51.21 -27.13
CA VAL A 1064 57.01 -52.12 -28.05
C VAL A 1064 57.36 -51.83 -29.51
N ILE A 1065 57.70 -50.58 -29.86
CA ILE A 1065 58.12 -50.19 -31.22
C ILE A 1065 59.58 -50.59 -31.48
N ALA A 1066 60.47 -50.41 -30.49
CA ALA A 1066 61.86 -50.87 -30.58
C ALA A 1066 61.94 -52.39 -30.81
N GLN A 1067 61.11 -53.17 -30.10
CA GLN A 1067 61.10 -54.63 -30.20
C GLN A 1067 60.56 -55.15 -31.56
N ARG A 1068 59.65 -54.41 -32.22
CA ARG A 1068 59.17 -54.77 -33.59
C ARG A 1068 60.22 -54.52 -34.68
N MET A 1069 61.03 -53.47 -34.52
CA MET A 1069 62.13 -53.15 -35.44
C MET A 1069 63.29 -54.14 -35.32
N GLU A 1070 63.57 -54.61 -34.10
CA GLU A 1070 64.57 -55.65 -33.82
C GLU A 1070 64.16 -57.00 -34.44
N ASP A 1071 62.90 -57.42 -34.27
CA ASP A 1071 62.34 -58.62 -34.91
C ASP A 1071 62.43 -58.58 -36.45
N LEU A 1072 62.09 -57.45 -37.09
CA LEU A 1072 62.21 -57.31 -38.55
C LEU A 1072 63.65 -57.43 -39.00
N THR A 1073 64.59 -56.80 -38.28
CA THR A 1073 66.01 -56.80 -38.64
C THR A 1073 66.60 -58.20 -38.51
N GLN A 1074 66.19 -58.97 -37.51
CA GLN A 1074 66.63 -60.35 -37.35
C GLN A 1074 66.12 -61.24 -38.49
N VAL A 1075 64.84 -61.12 -38.86
CA VAL A 1075 64.23 -61.92 -39.94
C VAL A 1075 64.76 -61.51 -41.33
N PHE A 1076 64.90 -60.20 -41.58
CA PHE A 1076 65.40 -59.66 -42.85
C PHE A 1076 66.91 -59.87 -43.01
N GLY A 1077 67.69 -59.69 -41.95
CA GLY A 1077 69.13 -59.92 -41.95
C GLY A 1077 69.48 -61.40 -42.20
N ASN A 1078 68.72 -62.33 -41.62
CA ASN A 1078 68.90 -63.76 -41.88
C ASN A 1078 68.50 -64.15 -43.32
N ALA A 1079 67.46 -63.53 -43.88
CA ALA A 1079 67.01 -63.80 -45.24
C ALA A 1079 67.95 -63.22 -46.32
N THR A 1080 68.64 -62.11 -46.05
CA THR A 1080 69.50 -61.42 -47.03
C THR A 1080 71.01 -61.65 -46.82
N GLY A 1081 71.39 -62.43 -45.80
CA GLY A 1081 72.78 -62.79 -45.53
C GLY A 1081 73.62 -61.68 -44.92
N MET A 1082 73.01 -60.75 -44.17
CA MET A 1082 73.73 -59.65 -43.51
C MET A 1082 74.74 -60.16 -42.47
N SER A 1083 75.86 -59.44 -42.36
CA SER A 1083 76.90 -59.60 -41.33
C SER A 1083 76.29 -59.91 -39.95
N GLY A 1084 76.89 -60.87 -39.24
CA GLY A 1084 76.47 -61.24 -37.88
C GLY A 1084 76.88 -60.25 -36.79
N ASP A 1085 77.56 -59.15 -37.15
CA ASP A 1085 77.94 -58.10 -36.21
C ASP A 1085 76.72 -57.23 -35.86
N GLU A 1086 76.41 -57.18 -34.56
CA GLU A 1086 75.21 -56.56 -34.00
C GLU A 1086 75.22 -55.03 -34.20
N ALA A 1087 76.39 -54.39 -34.11
CA ALA A 1087 76.55 -52.95 -34.29
C ALA A 1087 76.21 -52.50 -35.72
N ASP A 1088 76.57 -53.33 -36.70
CA ASP A 1088 76.31 -53.11 -38.12
C ASP A 1088 74.81 -53.28 -38.44
N ARG A 1089 74.17 -54.29 -37.83
CA ARG A 1089 72.71 -54.48 -37.90
C ARG A 1089 71.96 -53.32 -37.24
N GLN A 1090 72.39 -52.82 -36.08
CA GLN A 1090 71.83 -51.60 -35.48
C GLN A 1090 72.02 -50.37 -36.36
N SER A 1091 73.14 -50.23 -37.07
CA SER A 1091 73.32 -49.13 -38.03
C SER A 1091 72.27 -49.21 -39.15
N PHE A 1092 71.98 -50.41 -39.66
CA PHE A 1092 70.91 -50.61 -40.64
C PHE A 1092 69.51 -50.32 -40.04
N VAL A 1093 69.22 -50.79 -38.83
CA VAL A 1093 67.95 -50.52 -38.12
C VAL A 1093 67.74 -49.02 -37.94
N ASN A 1094 68.77 -48.29 -37.53
CA ASN A 1094 68.70 -46.86 -37.27
C ASN A 1094 68.42 -46.05 -38.55
N GLU A 1095 69.04 -46.43 -39.68
CA GLU A 1095 68.76 -45.77 -40.96
C GLU A 1095 67.39 -46.16 -41.52
N LEU A 1096 66.95 -47.42 -41.34
CA LEU A 1096 65.60 -47.85 -41.72
C LEU A 1096 64.53 -47.15 -40.85
N ALA A 1097 64.78 -46.98 -39.55
CA ALA A 1097 63.91 -46.24 -38.63
C ALA A 1097 63.75 -44.78 -39.03
N ARG A 1098 64.82 -44.11 -39.49
CA ARG A 1098 64.74 -42.73 -39.98
C ARG A 1098 63.84 -42.57 -41.21
N ILE A 1099 63.74 -43.62 -42.01
CA ILE A 1099 62.98 -43.64 -43.26
C ILE A 1099 61.52 -44.05 -43.02
N VAL A 1100 61.28 -45.02 -42.13
CA VAL A 1100 59.94 -45.63 -41.95
C VAL A 1100 59.22 -45.12 -40.69
N CYS A 1101 59.94 -44.65 -39.66
CA CYS A 1101 59.41 -44.23 -38.37
C CYS A 1101 60.01 -42.88 -37.93
N SER A 1102 59.50 -41.75 -38.45
CA SER A 1102 59.87 -40.39 -38.01
C SER A 1102 58.94 -39.91 -36.88
N PRO A 1103 59.39 -39.80 -35.62
CA PRO A 1103 58.57 -39.28 -34.53
C PRO A 1103 58.72 -37.76 -34.32
N GLU A 1104 59.65 -37.09 -35.02
CA GLU A 1104 59.99 -35.68 -34.73
C GLU A 1104 59.96 -34.73 -35.94
N ALA A 1105 59.36 -35.12 -37.06
CA ALA A 1105 58.97 -34.17 -38.12
C ALA A 1105 57.75 -34.69 -38.90
N ALA A 1106 56.88 -33.76 -39.34
CA ALA A 1106 55.65 -34.00 -40.10
C ALA A 1106 55.79 -35.06 -41.23
N PRO A 1107 54.74 -35.83 -41.57
CA PRO A 1107 54.82 -36.96 -42.51
C PRO A 1107 55.44 -36.50 -43.84
N ARG A 1108 56.65 -36.99 -44.14
CA ARG A 1108 57.44 -36.58 -45.30
C ARG A 1108 57.17 -37.57 -46.43
N THR A 1109 56.76 -37.06 -47.57
CA THR A 1109 56.35 -37.87 -48.73
C THR A 1109 57.55 -38.48 -49.46
N SER A 1110 57.35 -39.63 -50.12
CA SER A 1110 58.36 -40.37 -50.88
C SER A 1110 59.07 -39.55 -51.98
N THR A 1111 58.47 -38.41 -52.34
CA THR A 1111 58.91 -37.47 -53.38
C THR A 1111 59.87 -36.38 -52.89
N SER A 1112 60.18 -36.30 -51.59
CA SER A 1112 61.05 -35.23 -51.07
C SER A 1112 62.55 -35.47 -51.39
N PRO A 1113 63.34 -34.43 -51.72
CA PRO A 1113 64.77 -34.57 -52.03
C PRO A 1113 65.61 -35.15 -50.87
N GLU A 1114 65.26 -34.82 -49.63
CA GLU A 1114 65.94 -35.37 -48.44
C GLU A 1114 65.63 -36.85 -48.22
N PHE A 1115 64.43 -37.32 -48.59
CA PHE A 1115 64.09 -38.74 -48.54
C PHE A 1115 64.93 -39.54 -49.54
N ALA A 1116 65.14 -39.02 -50.75
CA ALA A 1116 66.02 -39.65 -51.74
C ALA A 1116 67.46 -39.82 -51.21
N ALA A 1117 68.00 -38.82 -50.50
CA ALA A 1117 69.33 -38.91 -49.87
C ALA A 1117 69.38 -39.90 -48.69
N ASN A 1118 68.27 -40.07 -47.95
CA ASN A 1118 68.19 -41.07 -46.89
C ASN A 1118 68.13 -42.49 -47.45
N VAL A 1119 67.35 -42.70 -48.52
CA VAL A 1119 67.25 -44.00 -49.20
C VAL A 1119 68.60 -44.40 -49.81
N GLU A 1120 69.35 -43.47 -50.41
CA GLU A 1120 70.72 -43.76 -50.86
C GLU A 1120 71.63 -44.20 -49.71
N ARG A 1121 71.58 -43.51 -48.56
CA ARG A 1121 72.34 -43.91 -47.37
C ARG A 1121 71.93 -45.27 -46.82
N LEU A 1122 70.64 -45.61 -46.87
CA LEU A 1122 70.16 -46.94 -46.48
C LEU A 1122 70.66 -48.02 -47.43
N VAL A 1123 70.63 -47.78 -48.75
CA VAL A 1123 71.15 -48.73 -49.76
C VAL A 1123 72.67 -48.88 -49.64
N ASP A 1124 73.42 -47.80 -49.37
CA ASP A 1124 74.86 -47.86 -49.08
C ASP A 1124 75.15 -48.65 -47.80
N THR A 1125 74.35 -48.43 -46.76
CA THR A 1125 74.46 -49.19 -45.50
C THR A 1125 74.14 -50.66 -45.77
N PHE A 1126 73.09 -50.95 -46.55
CA PHE A 1126 72.68 -52.31 -46.93
C PHE A 1126 73.75 -53.04 -47.76
N ALA A 1127 74.40 -52.35 -48.70
CA ALA A 1127 75.54 -52.87 -49.46
C ALA A 1127 76.71 -53.22 -48.53
N ARG A 1128 76.98 -52.36 -47.54
CA ARG A 1128 78.01 -52.58 -46.52
C ARG A 1128 77.69 -53.78 -45.63
N VAL A 1129 76.47 -53.87 -45.07
CA VAL A 1129 76.11 -54.98 -44.17
C VAL A 1129 75.98 -56.33 -44.87
N THR A 1130 75.64 -56.35 -46.16
CA THR A 1130 75.57 -57.60 -46.95
C THR A 1130 76.91 -57.95 -47.61
N GLY A 1131 77.92 -57.07 -47.52
CA GLY A 1131 79.24 -57.27 -48.12
C GLY A 1131 79.23 -57.30 -49.66
N ARG A 1132 78.24 -56.69 -50.30
CA ARG A 1132 78.05 -56.70 -51.76
C ARG A 1132 78.13 -55.31 -52.36
N THR A 1133 78.68 -55.21 -53.57
CA THR A 1133 78.70 -53.99 -54.36
C THR A 1133 77.63 -54.07 -55.44
N PHE A 1134 76.53 -53.34 -55.26
CA PHE A 1134 75.43 -53.31 -56.24
C PHE A 1134 75.78 -52.43 -57.44
N THR A 1135 75.44 -52.91 -58.64
CA THR A 1135 75.50 -52.11 -59.87
C THR A 1135 74.50 -50.95 -59.81
N PRO A 1136 74.65 -49.89 -60.63
CA PRO A 1136 73.72 -48.76 -60.63
C PRO A 1136 72.25 -49.18 -60.83
N ALA A 1137 71.99 -50.15 -61.70
CA ALA A 1137 70.65 -50.68 -61.94
C ALA A 1137 70.09 -51.44 -60.71
N GLU A 1138 70.92 -52.22 -60.01
CA GLU A 1138 70.51 -52.95 -58.79
C GLU A 1138 70.28 -51.98 -57.61
N ARG A 1139 71.07 -50.92 -57.50
CA ARG A 1139 70.84 -49.85 -56.50
C ARG A 1139 69.49 -49.17 -56.71
N GLU A 1140 69.12 -48.93 -57.97
CA GLU A 1140 67.84 -48.30 -58.29
C GLU A 1140 66.65 -49.22 -58.01
N LEU A 1141 66.78 -50.53 -58.24
CA LEU A 1141 65.76 -51.52 -57.84
C LEU A 1141 65.53 -51.54 -56.32
N LEU A 1142 66.61 -51.56 -55.53
CA LEU A 1142 66.52 -51.50 -54.07
C LEU A 1142 65.91 -50.19 -53.59
N ALA A 1143 66.34 -49.06 -54.16
CA ALA A 1143 65.78 -47.76 -53.84
C ALA A 1143 64.28 -47.70 -54.17
N ALA A 1144 63.87 -48.18 -55.35
CA ALA A 1144 62.47 -48.23 -55.76
C ALA A 1144 61.62 -49.10 -54.83
N GLY A 1145 62.15 -50.24 -54.39
CA GLY A 1145 61.49 -51.07 -53.39
C GLY A 1145 61.27 -50.34 -52.06
N VAL A 1146 62.29 -49.64 -51.56
CA VAL A 1146 62.18 -48.86 -50.31
C VAL A 1146 61.20 -47.70 -50.46
N ARG A 1147 61.19 -47.00 -51.60
CA ARG A 1147 60.19 -45.95 -51.87
C ARG A 1147 58.78 -46.52 -51.84
N ALA A 1148 58.56 -47.67 -52.48
CA ALA A 1148 57.25 -48.33 -52.51
C ALA A 1148 56.74 -48.68 -51.10
N LEU A 1149 57.62 -49.11 -50.19
CA LEU A 1149 57.24 -49.32 -48.79
C LEU A 1149 56.81 -48.01 -48.14
N VAL A 1150 57.56 -46.92 -48.28
CA VAL A 1150 57.24 -45.65 -47.60
C VAL A 1150 56.00 -44.98 -48.15
N GLU A 1151 55.69 -45.14 -49.45
CA GLU A 1151 54.44 -44.63 -50.04
C GLU A 1151 53.17 -45.16 -49.38
N ILE A 1152 53.24 -46.36 -48.78
CA ILE A 1152 52.15 -46.87 -47.95
C ILE A 1152 51.82 -45.89 -46.82
N ASN A 1153 52.83 -45.21 -46.29
CA ASN A 1153 52.74 -44.27 -45.18
C ASN A 1153 52.55 -42.79 -45.59
N ASP A 1154 52.53 -42.46 -46.89
CA ASP A 1154 52.43 -41.08 -47.40
C ASP A 1154 51.05 -40.45 -47.16
N SER A 1155 49.98 -41.25 -47.10
CA SER A 1155 48.63 -40.76 -46.79
C SER A 1155 47.83 -41.78 -46.00
N ASP A 1156 46.84 -41.32 -45.22
CA ASP A 1156 45.97 -42.19 -44.42
C ASP A 1156 45.16 -43.17 -45.29
N ALA A 1157 44.79 -42.78 -46.52
CA ALA A 1157 44.12 -43.67 -47.47
C ALA A 1157 45.02 -44.84 -47.91
N ASN A 1158 46.32 -44.58 -48.13
CA ASN A 1158 47.28 -45.62 -48.50
C ASN A 1158 47.52 -46.63 -47.36
N ARG A 1159 47.50 -46.15 -46.10
CA ARG A 1159 47.69 -46.99 -44.90
C ARG A 1159 46.56 -48.00 -44.65
N HIS A 1160 45.40 -47.80 -45.28
CA HIS A 1160 44.24 -48.68 -45.18
C HIS A 1160 43.96 -49.48 -46.48
N ASP A 1161 44.69 -49.25 -47.57
CA ASP A 1161 44.58 -50.03 -48.80
C ASP A 1161 45.46 -51.27 -48.75
N LEU A 1162 44.86 -52.41 -48.40
CA LEU A 1162 45.58 -53.69 -48.24
C LEU A 1162 46.14 -54.23 -49.56
N ASN A 1163 45.51 -53.90 -50.69
CA ASN A 1163 46.02 -54.31 -51.98
C ASN A 1163 47.27 -53.52 -52.32
N LEU A 1164 47.26 -52.20 -52.06
CA LEU A 1164 48.45 -51.35 -52.17
C LEU A 1164 49.56 -51.86 -51.24
N ILE A 1165 49.27 -52.07 -49.95
CA ILE A 1165 50.22 -52.58 -48.96
C ILE A 1165 50.86 -53.89 -49.41
N ARG A 1166 50.03 -54.86 -49.81
CA ARG A 1166 50.50 -56.19 -50.23
C ARG A 1166 51.32 -56.11 -51.52
N ASN A 1167 50.88 -55.33 -52.50
CA ASN A 1167 51.57 -55.18 -53.77
C ASN A 1167 52.93 -54.50 -53.60
N HIS A 1168 53.00 -53.44 -52.79
CA HIS A 1168 54.23 -52.70 -52.56
C HIS A 1168 55.23 -53.49 -51.70
N ILE A 1169 54.77 -54.25 -50.71
CA ILE A 1169 55.64 -55.16 -49.95
C ILE A 1169 56.17 -56.29 -50.84
N ASN A 1170 55.33 -56.88 -51.69
CA ASN A 1170 55.79 -57.89 -52.65
C ASN A 1170 56.80 -57.30 -53.64
N LEU A 1171 56.53 -56.11 -54.18
CA LEU A 1171 57.46 -55.40 -55.07
C LEU A 1171 58.80 -55.15 -54.39
N PHE A 1172 58.80 -54.71 -53.11
CA PHE A 1172 60.03 -54.55 -52.36
C PHE A 1172 60.80 -55.87 -52.24
N ILE A 1173 60.13 -56.96 -51.85
CA ILE A 1173 60.78 -58.26 -51.68
C ILE A 1173 61.32 -58.77 -53.02
N ASP A 1174 60.55 -58.66 -54.10
CA ASP A 1174 60.96 -59.11 -55.43
C ASP A 1174 62.15 -58.28 -55.96
N ASN A 1175 62.14 -56.96 -55.72
CA ASN A 1175 63.28 -56.10 -56.05
C ASN A 1175 64.52 -56.45 -55.23
N VAL A 1176 64.35 -56.82 -53.95
CA VAL A 1176 65.46 -57.29 -53.09
C VAL A 1176 65.98 -58.64 -53.59
N GLU A 1177 65.12 -59.61 -53.91
CA GLU A 1177 65.50 -60.89 -54.50
C GLU A 1177 66.30 -60.70 -55.79
N GLN A 1178 65.81 -59.82 -56.66
CA GLN A 1178 66.42 -59.56 -57.96
C GLN A 1178 67.76 -58.83 -57.81
N ALA A 1179 67.84 -57.79 -56.99
CA ALA A 1179 69.08 -57.05 -56.72
C ALA A 1179 70.12 -57.91 -55.98
N MET A 1180 69.66 -58.83 -55.13
CA MET A 1180 70.52 -59.80 -54.43
C MET A 1180 70.78 -61.08 -55.24
N GLN A 1181 70.21 -61.21 -56.44
CA GLN A 1181 70.26 -62.43 -57.27
C GLN A 1181 70.03 -63.70 -56.46
N MET A 1182 69.06 -63.66 -55.55
CA MET A 1182 68.74 -64.75 -54.64
C MET A 1182 67.24 -65.00 -54.64
N LYS A 1183 66.83 -66.21 -54.22
CA LYS A 1183 65.42 -66.57 -54.11
C LYS A 1183 65.08 -66.82 -52.65
N ILE A 1184 64.20 -66.00 -52.08
CA ILE A 1184 63.70 -66.17 -50.71
C ILE A 1184 62.60 -67.22 -50.76
N ASP A 1185 62.70 -68.25 -49.90
CA ASP A 1185 61.71 -69.32 -49.92
C ASP A 1185 60.31 -68.84 -49.45
N ASN A 1186 59.27 -69.58 -49.80
CA ASN A 1186 57.89 -69.19 -49.50
C ASN A 1186 57.62 -68.99 -47.99
N GLY A 1187 58.33 -69.71 -47.12
CA GLY A 1187 58.20 -69.59 -45.67
C GLY A 1187 58.82 -68.29 -45.15
N GLN A 1188 60.05 -68.01 -45.58
CA GLN A 1188 60.76 -66.77 -45.28
C GLN A 1188 60.03 -65.56 -45.86
N ARG A 1189 59.55 -65.63 -47.12
CA ARG A 1189 58.77 -64.58 -47.77
C ARG A 1189 57.51 -64.24 -46.98
N ARG A 1190 56.80 -65.25 -46.45
CA ARG A 1190 55.61 -65.05 -45.62
C ARG A 1190 55.93 -64.41 -44.27
N LEU A 1191 57.03 -64.81 -43.62
CA LEU A 1191 57.49 -64.20 -42.37
C LEU A 1191 57.91 -62.74 -42.58
N LEU A 1192 58.68 -62.47 -43.64
CA LEU A 1192 59.13 -61.14 -44.00
C LEU A 1192 57.95 -60.22 -44.32
N THR A 1193 57.01 -60.70 -45.15
CA THR A 1193 55.78 -59.97 -45.48
C THR A 1193 55.01 -59.63 -44.21
N ARG A 1194 54.88 -60.57 -43.27
CA ARG A 1194 54.14 -60.33 -42.02
C ARG A 1194 54.86 -59.34 -41.09
N ALA A 1195 56.20 -59.35 -41.08
CA ALA A 1195 57.00 -58.40 -40.32
C ALA A 1195 56.90 -56.98 -40.92
N LEU A 1196 56.97 -56.87 -42.25
CA LEU A 1196 56.85 -55.59 -42.98
C LEU A 1196 55.44 -55.00 -42.91
N VAL A 1197 54.38 -55.81 -43.03
CA VAL A 1197 52.98 -55.34 -42.85
C VAL A 1197 52.78 -54.72 -41.46
N ARG A 1198 53.40 -55.29 -40.42
CA ARG A 1198 53.33 -54.79 -39.04
C ARG A 1198 54.12 -53.51 -38.80
N LEU A 1199 55.03 -53.17 -39.71
CA LEU A 1199 55.89 -51.99 -39.59
C LEU A 1199 55.35 -50.80 -40.39
N VAL A 1200 54.81 -51.04 -41.60
CA VAL A 1200 54.55 -49.98 -42.58
C VAL A 1200 53.06 -49.69 -42.81
N GLY A 1201 52.14 -50.55 -42.35
CA GLY A 1201 50.69 -50.27 -42.29
C GLY A 1201 50.18 -50.03 -40.87
N ASP A 1202 48.94 -49.57 -40.69
CA ASP A 1202 48.35 -49.27 -39.36
C ASP A 1202 48.16 -50.51 -38.44
N GLY A 1203 48.52 -51.70 -38.92
CA GLY A 1203 48.40 -52.94 -38.20
C GLY A 1203 46.98 -53.52 -38.15
N SER A 1204 46.03 -52.96 -38.90
CA SER A 1204 44.69 -53.53 -39.05
C SER A 1204 44.68 -54.61 -40.13
N VAL A 1205 44.41 -55.85 -39.73
CA VAL A 1205 43.98 -56.91 -40.65
C VAL A 1205 42.46 -56.83 -40.69
N PRO A 1206 41.79 -56.69 -41.84
CA PRO A 1206 40.36 -56.93 -41.91
C PRO A 1206 40.12 -58.43 -41.91
N GLU A 1207 39.31 -58.87 -40.98
CA GLU A 1207 38.55 -60.09 -41.15
C GLU A 1207 37.53 -59.87 -42.28
N ALA A 1208 37.82 -60.39 -43.47
CA ALA A 1208 36.76 -60.93 -44.31
C ALA A 1208 36.31 -62.24 -43.66
N GLY A 1209 35.01 -62.32 -43.35
CA GLY A 1209 34.40 -63.52 -42.79
C GLY A 1209 34.34 -64.68 -43.79
N ALA A 1210 34.25 -65.89 -43.23
CA ALA A 1210 34.37 -67.24 -43.83
C ALA A 1210 35.80 -67.81 -43.84
#